data_AF-A0A2V7UWP9-F1
#
_entry.id   AF-A0A2V7UWP9-F1
#
_cell.length_a   1.000
_cell.length_b   1.000
_cell.length_c   1.000
_cell.angle_alpha   90.00
_cell.angle_beta   90.00
_cell.angle_gamma   90.00
#
_symmetry.space_group_name_H-M   'P 1'
#
loop_
_entity.id
_entity.type
_entity.pdbx_description
1 polymer ?
#
loop_
_entity_poly.entity_id
_entity_poly.type
_entity_poly.pdbx_seq_one_letter_code
_entity_poly.pdbx_strand_id
1 'polypeptide(L)'
;MGRPRGLPRGHEVPALSRRDLRRGRDLRRRPEAPRHGAEAASRGAGAGPLRRRRVRPVRGGARRQPRPGRLGPGLRGQGGRGRRRAAMPDAVSAAAQPAPRPSFYRRWLSPEGYLGLHLVVGFFLAVAAAAVFDRIADWVFSTQNIRHADFQAQQIAHRLVSPRMTMLMIAISLFGRLEIMAPLSVLVILWLLKIKSHRRLYAFAAAMAGGALLNGLLKVYFHRARPASSLVLASGYSFPSGHAMGSVLFFGSLAYVVYFTIEHQRAWRLAAVLACGLSALAIGASRIYLGVHYFSDVVAGFVAGIGWMAVCFSGTEAWVRWRDYRRSRHQAAVKAAATKAAGSLLLALLLGRPAAAATAVGPPCAECVAWEATTEQAEALLGTGDRLAGVEVVMPAAPGAEWPVDLLSRLRERGAQTDLLLRAAGDSVEEDVFRLKTRATELRSQQPSILLGLEAKAPAWPQLWQRGLGAYIDFVVAGANRPLPADMAGVPVWRRFEGSPSIPALLSLTTASAGERVLAPAVDPALVLAMARLGELLPAGLSPLGQVRIMCEPARPSTAEACTSRVFLHPRTLEAIALVDPYAPLRAVSVAPGAMRIEVRPLDPGAAPGETFPAALGPHAELPGVDRTFLLRIAGWSGADEGRFISAVDVTGQRSLTVEEVIARHQAAAARQRRQVRSLIASGTMVISFQVPGLDAPMTISSETVIYEAPGVSEVEQRHIRLNGLDYETEKDGVPRLPIVEPERVSEPPLAISLSEVYRYHLEGREKERGRDAYVLAFEPRAEGRSLFRGRVWIDADSFAMLRVAASQTSLRGAIISAQQEDEFVPVEAGGRMAWLLGRSEAHQVYAGAGYRTPIHRVLTLAQHEPNPAGFAARLAAAHASPAVMMQETPEGFRYLRRIGKPVEPGNVPGPGTQRVAAGKAQRVRTIAAGVLVDPDIDHPLPFAALSYVDFDFLGTGAQVNAFCGGAFAQAAFAVPSLGGTRLQLHGTGFATFVEYNDRSFREGVEVYAEDVRQRPARLTLGLLRPLGPRWRARADYELGYTRFRRAGFADPAFAPPASTPVHGLRLALEAQQGPWSASLWWGYARRQRWPAWGFTGNPEFGPQAIGFQRYGADAGRSFVFSPRAVGQARLSWMAGRGLDRFSRFTFDGFDNRLRGYPSAGLRYDRGALLRTAASWNAARRLRLDGFLDGAFVRDPGFGPREKPYLGAGAGVETVLPHGLLLAVDWGYGFQARDREGRKGAQVLRATAFKVF
;
A
#
# COMPACT_ATOMS: atom_id res chain seq x y z
N MET A 1 -35.22 33.85 -37.25
CA MET A 1 -35.32 33.43 -38.66
C MET A 1 -33.99 32.79 -39.09
N GLY A 2 -33.90 32.14 -40.26
CA GLY A 2 -32.61 31.67 -40.82
C GLY A 2 -32.21 30.21 -40.51
N ARG A 3 -32.48 29.30 -41.44
CA ARG A 3 -32.01 27.89 -41.53
C ARG A 3 -30.79 27.82 -42.52
N PRO A 4 -30.13 26.66 -42.79
CA PRO A 4 -29.50 25.67 -41.89
C PRO A 4 -28.18 25.06 -42.48
N ARG A 5 -27.55 24.06 -41.82
CA ARG A 5 -27.03 22.76 -42.36
C ARG A 5 -25.91 22.14 -41.49
N GLY A 6 -25.82 20.80 -41.45
CA GLY A 6 -24.64 20.04 -40.97
C GLY A 6 -24.88 19.10 -39.77
N LEU A 7 -24.70 17.79 -39.96
CA LEU A 7 -24.91 16.68 -39.00
C LEU A 7 -23.82 15.59 -39.28
N PRO A 8 -23.71 14.46 -38.52
CA PRO A 8 -23.76 14.27 -37.05
C PRO A 8 -22.77 13.19 -36.50
N ARG A 9 -22.71 13.00 -35.15
CA ARG A 9 -22.92 11.73 -34.36
C ARG A 9 -21.97 11.47 -33.17
N GLY A 10 -22.58 11.01 -32.07
CA GLY A 10 -21.95 10.30 -30.93
C GLY A 10 -23.01 9.73 -29.97
N HIS A 11 -22.60 8.79 -29.09
CA HIS A 11 -23.32 8.16 -27.95
C HIS A 11 -24.19 6.87 -28.13
N GLU A 12 -23.64 5.78 -27.59
CA GLU A 12 -24.15 4.88 -26.51
C GLU A 12 -25.43 3.99 -26.56
N VAL A 13 -25.19 2.72 -26.16
CA VAL A 13 -25.95 1.80 -25.26
C VAL A 13 -27.36 1.29 -25.63
N PRO A 14 -27.56 -0.05 -25.52
CA PRO A 14 -28.76 -0.64 -24.91
C PRO A 14 -28.45 -1.83 -23.95
N ALA A 15 -29.48 -2.50 -23.39
CA ALA A 15 -29.35 -3.44 -22.25
C ALA A 15 -30.24 -4.72 -22.30
N LEU A 16 -30.00 -5.63 -21.33
CA LEU A 16 -30.88 -6.68 -20.72
C LEU A 16 -31.26 -8.01 -21.44
N SER A 17 -31.30 -9.09 -20.61
CA SER A 17 -32.24 -10.26 -20.62
C SER A 17 -32.13 -11.40 -21.68
N ARG A 18 -32.46 -12.71 -21.47
CA ARG A 18 -32.33 -13.71 -20.34
C ARG A 18 -32.80 -15.15 -20.80
N ARG A 19 -32.28 -16.24 -20.17
CA ARG A 19 -32.83 -17.66 -20.07
C ARG A 19 -32.87 -18.59 -21.32
N ASP A 20 -32.93 -19.94 -21.22
CA ASP A 20 -32.67 -20.97 -20.15
C ASP A 20 -31.84 -22.15 -20.80
N LEU A 21 -32.03 -23.51 -20.87
CA LEU A 21 -32.73 -24.70 -20.27
C LEU A 21 -31.75 -25.91 -20.60
N ARG A 22 -31.29 -26.86 -19.74
CA ARG A 22 -31.81 -28.16 -19.17
C ARG A 22 -32.14 -29.32 -20.14
N ARG A 23 -32.19 -30.62 -19.77
CA ARG A 23 -32.11 -31.40 -18.47
C ARG A 23 -31.04 -32.53 -18.59
N GLY A 24 -30.64 -33.35 -17.59
CA GLY A 24 -30.89 -33.48 -16.14
C GLY A 24 -30.47 -34.88 -15.60
N ARG A 25 -30.41 -35.09 -14.25
CA ARG A 25 -30.51 -36.34 -13.42
C ARG A 25 -29.82 -37.67 -13.86
N ASP A 26 -29.26 -38.55 -13.02
CA ASP A 26 -29.12 -38.75 -11.54
C ASP A 26 -28.18 -40.00 -11.30
N LEU A 27 -27.98 -40.76 -10.18
CA LEU A 27 -28.35 -40.85 -8.74
C LEU A 27 -27.37 -41.85 -8.01
N ARG A 28 -26.94 -41.59 -6.74
CA ARG A 28 -26.39 -42.56 -5.71
C ARG A 28 -25.03 -43.29 -5.99
N ARG A 29 -24.27 -43.86 -5.02
CA ARG A 29 -24.10 -43.73 -3.53
C ARG A 29 -22.71 -44.28 -3.08
N ARG A 30 -22.16 -43.71 -1.98
CA ARG A 30 -21.32 -44.24 -0.84
C ARG A 30 -20.79 -45.72 -0.80
N PRO A 31 -19.79 -46.08 0.07
CA PRO A 31 -18.70 -45.31 0.72
C PRO A 31 -17.35 -46.12 0.96
N GLU A 32 -16.51 -45.64 1.90
CA GLU A 32 -15.55 -46.39 2.77
C GLU A 32 -14.12 -46.76 2.30
N ALA A 33 -13.32 -47.29 3.26
CA ALA A 33 -11.84 -47.30 3.37
C ALA A 33 -11.37 -48.68 3.97
N PRO A 34 -10.11 -48.96 4.45
CA PRO A 34 -8.96 -48.09 4.78
C PRO A 34 -7.54 -48.64 4.38
N ARG A 35 -6.53 -48.31 5.20
CA ARG A 35 -5.05 -48.25 5.03
C ARG A 35 -4.24 -49.58 5.00
N HIS A 36 -2.93 -49.41 4.70
CA HIS A 36 -1.72 -50.20 5.10
C HIS A 36 -1.18 -51.33 4.18
N GLY A 37 0.14 -51.62 4.31
CA GLY A 37 0.97 -52.50 3.45
C GLY A 37 1.51 -51.78 2.19
N ALA A 38 2.80 -51.54 1.92
CA ALA A 38 4.13 -51.99 2.39
C ALA A 38 4.70 -53.28 1.74
N GLU A 39 5.90 -53.13 1.14
CA GLU A 39 6.83 -54.16 0.63
C GLU A 39 6.34 -55.10 -0.50
N ALA A 40 7.19 -55.92 -1.15
CA ALA A 40 8.47 -55.66 -1.83
C ALA A 40 8.82 -56.87 -2.75
N ALA A 41 9.73 -56.70 -3.73
CA ALA A 41 10.35 -57.78 -4.53
C ALA A 41 9.41 -58.64 -5.43
N SER A 42 9.87 -59.36 -6.47
CA SER A 42 11.06 -59.14 -7.33
C SER A 42 10.92 -59.79 -8.73
N ARG A 43 11.77 -59.34 -9.66
CA ARG A 43 12.39 -60.04 -10.82
C ARG A 43 11.71 -61.31 -11.41
N GLY A 44 11.45 -61.27 -12.72
CA GLY A 44 11.34 -62.46 -13.57
C GLY A 44 11.21 -62.08 -15.05
N ALA A 45 12.11 -62.54 -15.92
CA ALA A 45 12.08 -62.22 -17.35
C ALA A 45 12.58 -63.38 -18.24
N GLY A 46 11.81 -63.71 -19.27
CA GLY A 46 12.18 -64.54 -20.43
C GLY A 46 11.47 -63.94 -21.66
N ALA A 47 12.19 -63.57 -22.71
CA ALA A 47 12.65 -64.44 -23.81
C ALA A 47 11.56 -64.64 -24.89
N GLY A 48 11.87 -64.28 -26.15
CA GLY A 48 10.96 -64.30 -27.30
C GLY A 48 11.03 -65.61 -28.12
N PRO A 49 11.10 -65.60 -29.48
CA PRO A 49 11.24 -64.45 -30.41
C PRO A 49 10.51 -64.60 -31.80
N LEU A 50 10.81 -63.71 -32.77
CA LEU A 50 10.60 -63.87 -34.26
C LEU A 50 9.13 -63.89 -34.81
N ARG A 51 8.78 -63.58 -36.08
CA ARG A 51 9.33 -62.66 -37.14
C ARG A 51 8.27 -62.35 -38.25
N ARG A 52 8.26 -61.10 -38.76
CA ARG A 52 7.99 -60.63 -40.17
C ARG A 52 6.62 -60.81 -40.91
N ARG A 53 6.10 -59.64 -41.36
CA ARG A 53 5.69 -59.21 -42.76
C ARG A 53 4.25 -59.32 -43.32
N ARG A 54 3.76 -58.15 -43.78
CA ARG A 54 2.91 -57.84 -45.01
C ARG A 54 1.43 -58.31 -45.04
N VAL A 55 0.48 -57.71 -45.80
CA VAL A 55 0.17 -56.30 -46.21
C VAL A 55 -1.26 -56.20 -46.83
N ARG A 56 -1.87 -54.99 -46.87
CA ARG A 56 -3.15 -54.53 -47.51
C ARG A 56 -3.58 -55.18 -48.86
N PRO A 57 -4.90 -55.27 -49.21
CA PRO A 57 -5.75 -54.18 -49.83
C PRO A 57 -7.25 -54.16 -49.35
N VAL A 58 -8.29 -53.42 -49.83
CA VAL A 58 -8.63 -52.09 -50.45
C VAL A 58 -9.96 -52.22 -51.25
N ARG A 59 -10.95 -51.30 -51.09
CA ARG A 59 -12.04 -50.85 -52.03
C ARG A 59 -12.92 -49.77 -51.34
N GLY A 60 -13.82 -48.98 -51.97
CA GLY A 60 -14.17 -48.88 -53.40
C GLY A 60 -15.06 -47.69 -53.91
N GLY A 61 -15.62 -46.78 -53.09
CA GLY A 61 -16.42 -45.59 -53.54
C GLY A 61 -17.97 -45.79 -53.53
N ALA A 62 -18.86 -44.94 -54.12
CA ALA A 62 -18.85 -43.50 -54.52
C ALA A 62 -20.15 -43.13 -55.32
N ARG A 63 -20.81 -41.94 -55.17
CA ARG A 63 -21.73 -41.36 -56.22
C ARG A 63 -22.22 -39.88 -56.08
N ARG A 64 -22.15 -39.16 -57.23
CA ARG A 64 -22.99 -38.05 -57.79
C ARG A 64 -23.02 -36.61 -57.21
N GLN A 65 -23.48 -35.69 -58.07
CA GLN A 65 -23.46 -34.20 -58.06
C GLN A 65 -24.69 -33.70 -58.89
N PRO A 66 -25.16 -32.42 -58.83
CA PRO A 66 -24.62 -31.38 -59.75
C PRO A 66 -24.70 -29.91 -59.23
N ARG A 67 -24.49 -28.95 -60.14
CA ARG A 67 -24.63 -27.46 -60.07
C ARG A 67 -25.57 -27.02 -61.23
N PRO A 68 -26.18 -25.80 -61.28
CA PRO A 68 -25.46 -24.50 -61.35
C PRO A 68 -26.22 -23.27 -60.76
N GLY A 69 -25.73 -22.06 -61.03
CA GLY A 69 -26.44 -20.79 -60.78
C GLY A 69 -25.51 -19.58 -60.57
N ARG A 70 -25.65 -18.52 -61.38
CA ARG A 70 -24.87 -17.27 -61.28
C ARG A 70 -25.71 -16.11 -61.83
N LEU A 71 -25.97 -15.08 -61.03
CA LEU A 71 -26.46 -13.74 -61.47
C LEU A 71 -26.47 -12.78 -60.25
N GLY A 72 -26.50 -11.49 -60.54
CA GLY A 72 -26.94 -10.40 -59.64
C GLY A 72 -27.78 -9.42 -60.49
N PRO A 73 -27.96 -8.13 -60.12
CA PRO A 73 -27.63 -7.43 -58.87
C PRO A 73 -28.91 -6.82 -58.23
N GLY A 74 -28.79 -5.86 -57.29
CA GLY A 74 -29.81 -4.79 -57.18
C GLY A 74 -30.25 -4.29 -55.79
N LEU A 75 -30.22 -2.95 -55.67
CA LEU A 75 -31.23 -2.04 -55.09
C LEU A 75 -31.70 -2.11 -53.61
N ARG A 76 -31.49 -0.96 -52.95
CA ARG A 76 -32.36 -0.20 -52.01
C ARG A 76 -33.76 -0.77 -51.71
N GLY A 77 -34.18 -0.71 -50.44
CA GLY A 77 -35.61 -0.73 -50.08
C GLY A 77 -35.92 -0.52 -48.59
N GLN A 78 -36.86 0.38 -48.30
CA GLN A 78 -37.25 0.91 -46.98
C GLN A 78 -38.08 -0.05 -46.09
N GLY A 79 -38.33 0.36 -44.84
CA GLY A 79 -39.41 -0.17 -43.96
C GLY A 79 -39.02 -1.39 -43.09
N GLY A 80 -39.66 -1.62 -41.94
CA GLY A 80 -40.67 -0.80 -41.25
C GLY A 80 -41.53 -1.60 -40.27
N ARG A 81 -41.53 -1.22 -38.98
CA ARG A 81 -42.48 -1.60 -37.89
C ARG A 81 -43.30 -2.90 -38.04
N GLY A 82 -43.04 -3.91 -37.20
CA GLY A 82 -43.95 -5.06 -37.03
C GLY A 82 -43.82 -5.77 -35.67
N ARG A 83 -44.87 -5.74 -34.85
CA ARG A 83 -44.98 -6.57 -33.62
C ARG A 83 -45.41 -8.00 -33.99
N ARG A 84 -44.97 -9.00 -33.22
CA ARG A 84 -45.78 -10.20 -32.89
C ARG A 84 -45.37 -10.78 -31.53
N ARG A 85 -46.35 -11.29 -30.77
CA ARG A 85 -46.18 -11.99 -29.48
C ARG A 85 -46.18 -13.51 -29.72
N ALA A 86 -45.27 -14.23 -29.08
CA ALA A 86 -45.35 -15.65 -28.66
C ALA A 86 -44.02 -16.02 -27.98
N ALA A 87 -43.94 -16.92 -27.00
CA ALA A 87 -44.89 -17.36 -25.98
C ALA A 87 -44.06 -17.92 -24.79
N MET A 88 -44.61 -18.01 -23.58
CA MET A 88 -43.93 -18.72 -22.48
C MET A 88 -44.18 -20.23 -22.54
N PRO A 89 -43.15 -21.04 -22.26
CA PRO A 89 -43.33 -22.32 -21.58
C PRO A 89 -42.58 -22.33 -20.25
N ASP A 90 -43.28 -22.68 -19.17
CA ASP A 90 -42.67 -22.81 -17.85
C ASP A 90 -41.87 -24.11 -17.68
N ALA A 91 -40.77 -24.03 -16.93
CA ALA A 91 -40.03 -25.19 -16.47
C ALA A 91 -39.26 -24.87 -15.19
N VAL A 92 -39.70 -25.43 -14.06
CA VAL A 92 -39.03 -25.29 -12.74
C VAL A 92 -37.93 -26.35 -12.56
N SER A 93 -36.91 -26.01 -11.77
CA SER A 93 -35.75 -26.84 -11.36
C SER A 93 -34.79 -27.35 -12.45
N ALA A 94 -33.59 -26.79 -12.47
CA ALA A 94 -32.32 -27.53 -12.27
C ALA A 94 -31.21 -26.49 -12.04
N ALA A 95 -30.91 -26.18 -10.78
CA ALA A 95 -29.78 -25.33 -10.45
C ALA A 95 -28.48 -26.13 -10.68
N ALA A 96 -27.75 -25.82 -11.75
CA ALA A 96 -26.39 -26.33 -11.93
C ALA A 96 -25.54 -25.80 -10.77
N GLN A 97 -25.10 -26.70 -9.88
CA GLN A 97 -24.18 -26.34 -8.80
C GLN A 97 -22.93 -25.71 -9.43
N PRO A 98 -22.46 -24.54 -8.96
CA PRO A 98 -21.22 -23.96 -9.47
C PRO A 98 -20.08 -24.91 -9.10
N ALA A 99 -19.51 -25.59 -10.11
CA ALA A 99 -18.47 -26.59 -9.91
C ALA A 99 -17.34 -26.07 -9.00
N PRO A 100 -16.80 -26.90 -8.09
CA PRO A 100 -15.85 -26.46 -7.08
C PRO A 100 -14.69 -25.73 -7.75
N ARG A 101 -14.53 -24.44 -7.40
CA ARG A 101 -13.60 -23.53 -8.09
C ARG A 101 -12.22 -24.20 -8.16
N PRO A 102 -11.68 -24.50 -9.36
CA PRO A 102 -10.43 -25.23 -9.45
C PRO A 102 -9.34 -24.45 -8.76
N SER A 103 -8.54 -25.17 -7.95
CA SER A 103 -7.39 -24.65 -7.24
C SER A 103 -6.46 -23.90 -8.19
N PHE A 104 -5.70 -22.94 -7.66
CA PHE A 104 -4.81 -22.06 -8.44
C PHE A 104 -4.00 -22.84 -9.49
N TYR A 105 -3.36 -23.94 -9.07
CA TYR A 105 -2.58 -24.84 -9.91
C TYR A 105 -3.39 -25.47 -11.06
N ARG A 106 -4.59 -26.01 -10.79
CA ARG A 106 -5.46 -26.57 -11.85
C ARG A 106 -5.89 -25.52 -12.88
N ARG A 107 -5.95 -24.23 -12.51
CA ARG A 107 -6.32 -23.13 -13.42
C ARG A 107 -5.13 -22.48 -14.13
N TRP A 108 -3.91 -22.75 -13.67
CA TRP A 108 -2.66 -22.33 -14.30
C TRP A 108 -2.14 -23.36 -15.32
N LEU A 109 -2.49 -24.64 -15.11
CA LEU A 109 -2.11 -25.79 -15.92
C LEU A 109 -3.22 -26.34 -16.82
N SER A 110 -4.47 -25.83 -16.75
CA SER A 110 -5.53 -26.31 -17.66
C SER A 110 -5.34 -25.78 -19.09
N PRO A 111 -5.79 -26.53 -20.12
CA PRO A 111 -5.79 -26.04 -21.51
C PRO A 111 -6.59 -24.74 -21.73
N GLU A 112 -7.54 -24.44 -20.84
CA GLU A 112 -8.31 -23.19 -20.84
C GLU A 112 -7.56 -22.03 -20.16
N GLY A 113 -6.65 -22.34 -19.22
CA GLY A 113 -5.78 -21.41 -18.49
C GLY A 113 -4.62 -20.84 -19.33
N TYR A 114 -4.85 -20.64 -20.63
CA TYR A 114 -3.87 -20.47 -21.71
C TYR A 114 -2.61 -19.64 -21.39
N LEU A 115 -2.76 -18.55 -20.64
CA LEU A 115 -1.66 -17.62 -20.32
C LEU A 115 -0.60 -18.23 -19.40
N GLY A 116 -1.00 -19.06 -18.42
CA GLY A 116 -0.08 -19.69 -17.48
C GLY A 116 0.85 -20.68 -18.19
N LEU A 117 0.26 -21.65 -18.87
CA LEU A 117 0.98 -22.71 -19.58
C LEU A 117 1.98 -22.17 -20.62
N HIS A 118 1.65 -21.13 -21.38
CA HIS A 118 2.57 -20.58 -22.39
C HIS A 118 3.76 -19.85 -21.76
N LEU A 119 3.56 -19.10 -20.66
CA LEU A 119 4.68 -18.51 -19.91
C LEU A 119 5.55 -19.57 -19.25
N VAL A 120 4.95 -20.63 -18.69
CA VAL A 120 5.67 -21.74 -18.04
C VAL A 120 6.49 -22.54 -19.04
N VAL A 121 5.87 -22.99 -20.14
CA VAL A 121 6.56 -23.75 -21.19
C VAL A 121 7.61 -22.89 -21.89
N GLY A 122 7.31 -21.61 -22.16
CA GLY A 122 8.26 -20.65 -22.72
C GLY A 122 9.48 -20.42 -21.81
N PHE A 123 9.25 -20.24 -20.52
CA PHE A 123 10.30 -20.10 -19.51
C PHE A 123 11.16 -21.37 -19.43
N PHE A 124 10.55 -22.56 -19.30
CA PHE A 124 11.32 -23.81 -19.24
C PHE A 124 12.07 -24.11 -20.54
N LEU A 125 11.52 -23.79 -21.72
CA LEU A 125 12.25 -23.90 -22.99
C LEU A 125 13.41 -22.92 -23.09
N ALA A 126 13.24 -21.66 -22.65
CA ALA A 126 14.30 -20.67 -22.61
C ALA A 126 15.41 -21.05 -21.62
N VAL A 127 15.06 -21.54 -20.42
CA VAL A 127 15.99 -22.03 -19.41
C VAL A 127 16.72 -23.31 -19.87
N ALA A 128 16.01 -24.26 -20.50
CA ALA A 128 16.63 -25.45 -21.06
C ALA A 128 17.57 -25.12 -22.21
N ALA A 129 17.19 -24.21 -23.11
CA ALA A 129 18.06 -23.72 -24.18
C ALA A 129 19.30 -22.99 -23.60
N ALA A 130 19.13 -22.14 -22.59
CA ALA A 130 20.23 -21.47 -21.91
C ALA A 130 21.19 -22.48 -21.24
N ALA A 131 20.66 -23.49 -20.55
CA ALA A 131 21.47 -24.53 -19.89
C ALA A 131 22.19 -25.44 -20.90
N VAL A 132 21.56 -25.80 -22.01
CA VAL A 132 22.21 -26.56 -23.10
C VAL A 132 23.28 -25.71 -23.79
N PHE A 133 23.02 -24.42 -24.02
CA PHE A 133 23.98 -23.49 -24.60
C PHE A 133 25.19 -23.27 -23.68
N ASP A 134 24.96 -23.05 -22.37
CA ASP A 134 26.01 -22.95 -21.35
C ASP A 134 26.83 -24.25 -21.28
N ARG A 135 26.18 -25.41 -21.33
CA ARG A 135 26.89 -26.71 -21.33
C ARG A 135 27.70 -26.95 -22.60
N ILE A 136 27.22 -26.53 -23.78
CA ILE A 136 28.02 -26.54 -25.02
C ILE A 136 29.20 -25.58 -24.90
N ALA A 137 29.01 -24.38 -24.35
CA ALA A 137 30.11 -23.45 -24.11
C ALA A 137 31.14 -24.02 -23.12
N ASP A 138 30.71 -24.62 -22.02
CA ASP A 138 31.58 -25.29 -21.05
C ASP A 138 32.35 -26.46 -21.69
N TRP A 139 31.75 -27.21 -22.63
CA TRP A 139 32.46 -28.21 -23.43
C TRP A 139 33.42 -27.64 -24.48
N VAL A 140 33.19 -26.44 -25.01
CA VAL A 140 34.09 -25.76 -25.99
C VAL A 140 35.26 -25.09 -25.29
N PHE A 141 35.01 -24.39 -24.18
CA PHE A 141 35.96 -23.48 -23.54
C PHE A 141 36.56 -24.01 -22.23
N SER A 142 35.80 -24.73 -21.40
CA SER A 142 36.26 -25.26 -20.10
C SER A 142 36.89 -26.65 -20.25
N THR A 143 36.09 -27.66 -20.59
CA THR A 143 36.53 -29.08 -20.58
C THR A 143 37.08 -29.55 -21.91
N GLN A 144 36.83 -28.82 -23.00
CA GLN A 144 37.34 -29.08 -24.36
C GLN A 144 36.90 -30.41 -25.01
N ASN A 145 36.09 -31.23 -24.32
CA ASN A 145 35.65 -32.56 -24.74
C ASN A 145 34.96 -32.61 -26.13
N ILE A 146 34.32 -31.52 -26.58
CA ILE A 146 33.60 -31.50 -27.86
C ILE A 146 34.53 -31.40 -29.09
N ARG A 147 35.83 -31.13 -28.90
CA ARG A 147 36.82 -31.02 -29.99
C ARG A 147 36.86 -32.23 -30.92
N HIS A 148 36.64 -33.44 -30.39
CA HIS A 148 36.63 -34.65 -31.22
C HIS A 148 35.44 -34.67 -32.20
N ALA A 149 34.25 -34.28 -31.76
CA ALA A 149 33.06 -34.17 -32.62
C ALA A 149 33.19 -33.03 -33.64
N ASP A 150 33.77 -31.89 -33.23
CA ASP A 150 34.09 -30.78 -34.13
C ASP A 150 35.05 -31.21 -35.26
N PHE A 151 36.09 -31.97 -34.92
CA PHE A 151 37.09 -32.48 -35.87
C PHE A 151 36.51 -33.55 -36.79
N GLN A 152 35.76 -34.53 -36.27
CA GLN A 152 35.06 -35.54 -37.08
C GLN A 152 34.11 -34.89 -38.10
N ALA A 153 33.32 -33.90 -37.69
CA ALA A 153 32.41 -33.18 -38.58
C ALA A 153 33.17 -32.44 -39.71
N GLN A 154 34.35 -31.89 -39.42
CA GLN A 154 35.21 -31.26 -40.42
C GLN A 154 35.87 -32.28 -41.36
N GLN A 155 36.29 -33.45 -40.88
CA GLN A 155 36.78 -34.52 -41.74
C GLN A 155 35.71 -35.06 -42.69
N ILE A 156 34.46 -35.21 -42.21
CA ILE A 156 33.31 -35.60 -43.03
C ILE A 156 33.01 -34.52 -44.08
N ALA A 157 33.02 -33.24 -43.70
CA ALA A 157 32.87 -32.12 -44.62
C ALA A 157 33.93 -32.12 -45.74
N HIS A 158 35.22 -32.25 -45.38
CA HIS A 158 36.32 -32.28 -46.35
C HIS A 158 36.22 -33.41 -47.37
N ARG A 159 35.73 -34.59 -46.97
CA ARG A 159 35.49 -35.73 -47.88
C ARG A 159 34.38 -35.48 -48.92
N LEU A 160 33.55 -34.45 -48.73
CA LEU A 160 32.46 -34.09 -49.64
C LEU A 160 32.83 -32.93 -50.59
N VAL A 161 34.04 -32.38 -50.48
CA VAL A 161 34.44 -31.18 -51.22
C VAL A 161 34.57 -31.46 -52.72
N SER A 162 33.77 -30.76 -53.52
CA SER A 162 33.88 -30.74 -54.99
C SER A 162 33.37 -29.40 -55.54
N PRO A 163 33.82 -28.93 -56.72
CA PRO A 163 33.43 -27.60 -57.23
C PRO A 163 31.91 -27.40 -57.35
N ARG A 164 31.18 -28.43 -57.80
CA ARG A 164 29.71 -28.41 -57.89
C ARG A 164 29.04 -28.33 -56.51
N MET A 165 29.50 -29.12 -55.54
CA MET A 165 28.97 -29.10 -54.17
C MET A 165 29.31 -27.78 -53.46
N THR A 166 30.49 -27.20 -53.71
CA THR A 166 30.90 -25.92 -53.13
C THR A 166 30.05 -24.77 -53.65
N MET A 167 29.74 -24.71 -54.95
CA MET A 167 28.79 -23.72 -55.47
C MET A 167 27.39 -23.88 -54.85
N LEU A 168 26.89 -25.12 -54.71
CA LEU A 168 25.62 -25.39 -54.05
C LEU A 168 25.62 -24.95 -52.57
N MET A 169 26.69 -25.22 -51.83
CA MET A 169 26.80 -24.84 -50.41
C MET A 169 27.01 -23.33 -50.22
N ILE A 170 27.66 -22.64 -51.16
CA ILE A 170 27.70 -21.17 -51.20
C ILE A 170 26.28 -20.61 -51.45
N ALA A 171 25.54 -21.16 -52.41
CA ALA A 171 24.17 -20.74 -52.73
C ALA A 171 23.18 -21.01 -51.57
N ILE A 172 23.30 -22.13 -50.86
CA ILE A 172 22.52 -22.41 -49.64
C ILE A 172 22.92 -21.43 -48.53
N SER A 173 24.22 -21.22 -48.31
CA SER A 173 24.72 -20.27 -47.30
C SER A 173 24.34 -18.82 -47.60
N LEU A 174 23.98 -18.48 -48.84
CA LEU A 174 23.54 -17.14 -49.25
C LEU A 174 22.27 -16.71 -48.49
N PHE A 175 21.34 -17.64 -48.26
CA PHE A 175 20.13 -17.40 -47.46
C PHE A 175 20.39 -17.25 -45.95
N GLY A 176 21.62 -17.47 -45.48
CA GLY A 176 22.06 -17.18 -44.11
C GLY A 176 22.78 -15.82 -43.96
N ARG A 177 22.98 -15.08 -45.05
CA ARG A 177 23.67 -13.77 -45.05
C ARG A 177 22.73 -12.63 -44.62
N LEU A 178 23.23 -11.72 -43.79
CA LEU A 178 22.43 -10.63 -43.21
C LEU A 178 21.84 -9.72 -44.30
N GLU A 179 22.60 -9.49 -45.36
CA GLU A 179 22.29 -8.69 -46.55
C GLU A 179 21.04 -9.19 -47.29
N ILE A 180 20.68 -10.47 -47.13
CA ILE A 180 19.51 -11.10 -47.76
C ILE A 180 18.43 -11.43 -46.73
N MET A 181 18.81 -11.86 -45.51
CA MET A 181 17.87 -12.09 -44.42
C MET A 181 17.16 -10.81 -43.95
N ALA A 182 17.84 -9.65 -43.98
CA ALA A 182 17.26 -8.37 -43.61
C ALA A 182 16.12 -7.92 -44.55
N PRO A 183 16.30 -7.78 -45.88
CA PRO A 183 15.20 -7.41 -46.78
C PRO A 183 14.07 -8.46 -46.79
N LEU A 184 14.38 -9.75 -46.71
CA LEU A 184 13.35 -10.81 -46.54
C LEU A 184 12.54 -10.61 -45.25
N SER A 185 13.19 -10.23 -44.15
CA SER A 185 12.51 -9.92 -42.87
C SER A 185 11.62 -8.67 -42.99
N VAL A 186 12.07 -7.64 -43.69
CA VAL A 186 11.27 -6.43 -43.97
C VAL A 186 10.04 -6.77 -44.82
N LEU A 187 10.16 -7.62 -45.84
CA LEU A 187 9.02 -8.07 -46.64
C LEU A 187 7.97 -8.82 -45.80
N VAL A 188 8.41 -9.72 -44.90
CA VAL A 188 7.50 -10.42 -43.96
C VAL A 188 6.85 -9.43 -42.99
N ILE A 189 7.59 -8.44 -42.47
CA ILE A 189 7.08 -7.38 -41.59
C ILE A 189 6.01 -6.52 -42.30
N LEU A 190 6.26 -6.09 -43.54
CA LEU A 190 5.31 -5.33 -44.36
C LEU A 190 4.05 -6.14 -44.69
N TRP A 191 4.19 -7.43 -44.96
CA TRP A 191 3.05 -8.32 -45.14
C TRP A 191 2.24 -8.50 -43.85
N LEU A 192 2.90 -8.69 -42.70
CA LEU A 192 2.25 -8.80 -41.38
C LEU A 192 1.51 -7.51 -40.97
N LEU A 193 2.04 -6.34 -41.35
CA LEU A 193 1.36 -5.04 -41.25
C LEU A 193 0.13 -5.00 -42.17
N LYS A 194 0.25 -5.41 -43.44
CA LYS A 194 -0.85 -5.44 -44.42
C LYS A 194 -2.03 -6.32 -43.96
N ILE A 195 -1.75 -7.49 -43.38
CA ILE A 195 -2.78 -8.39 -42.81
C ILE A 195 -3.20 -8.00 -41.37
N LYS A 196 -2.74 -6.85 -40.85
CA LYS A 196 -3.05 -6.31 -39.51
C LYS A 196 -2.79 -7.31 -38.36
N SER A 197 -1.86 -8.24 -38.54
CA SER A 197 -1.59 -9.32 -37.58
C SER A 197 -0.58 -8.88 -36.51
N HIS A 198 -0.95 -7.83 -35.76
CA HIS A 198 -0.06 -7.15 -34.81
C HIS A 198 0.65 -8.11 -33.82
N ARG A 199 -0.03 -9.16 -33.35
CA ARG A 199 0.60 -10.17 -32.47
C ARG A 199 1.81 -10.86 -33.12
N ARG A 200 1.63 -11.32 -34.38
CA ARG A 200 2.67 -12.01 -35.16
C ARG A 200 3.78 -11.06 -35.60
N LEU A 201 3.41 -9.83 -35.95
CA LEU A 201 4.34 -8.72 -36.25
C LEU A 201 5.34 -8.47 -35.10
N TYR A 202 4.84 -8.25 -33.88
CA TYR A 202 5.72 -7.98 -32.73
C TYR A 202 6.60 -9.19 -32.37
N ALA A 203 6.05 -10.41 -32.45
CA ALA A 203 6.80 -11.64 -32.22
C ALA A 203 7.97 -11.82 -33.21
N PHE A 204 7.70 -11.63 -34.51
CA PHE A 204 8.68 -11.76 -35.58
C PHE A 204 9.76 -10.66 -35.50
N ALA A 205 9.36 -9.40 -35.30
CA ALA A 205 10.29 -8.29 -35.20
C ALA A 205 11.23 -8.40 -33.98
N ALA A 206 10.71 -8.80 -32.81
CA ALA A 206 11.51 -9.02 -31.61
C ALA A 206 12.49 -10.20 -31.77
N ALA A 207 12.06 -11.29 -32.41
CA ALA A 207 12.92 -12.44 -32.69
C ALA A 207 14.10 -12.05 -33.61
N MET A 208 13.84 -11.35 -34.72
CA MET A 208 14.89 -10.97 -35.66
C MET A 208 15.83 -9.89 -35.12
N ALA A 209 15.31 -8.74 -34.65
CA ALA A 209 16.14 -7.63 -34.21
C ALA A 209 16.91 -7.96 -32.91
N GLY A 210 16.21 -8.53 -31.92
CA GLY A 210 16.83 -8.95 -30.67
C GLY A 210 17.79 -10.12 -30.84
N GLY A 211 17.50 -11.05 -31.76
CA GLY A 211 18.36 -12.20 -32.01
C GLY A 211 19.64 -11.86 -32.77
N ALA A 212 19.59 -10.86 -33.68
CA ALA A 212 20.79 -10.31 -34.31
C ALA A 212 21.71 -9.63 -33.28
N LEU A 213 21.14 -8.81 -32.39
CA LEU A 213 21.85 -8.19 -31.27
C LEU A 213 22.44 -9.24 -30.33
N LEU A 214 21.65 -10.24 -29.91
CA LEU A 214 22.09 -11.32 -29.04
C LEU A 214 23.25 -12.13 -29.66
N ASN A 215 23.16 -12.50 -30.94
CA ASN A 215 24.27 -13.16 -31.64
C ASN A 215 25.55 -12.29 -31.66
N GLY A 216 25.41 -10.98 -31.87
CA GLY A 216 26.55 -10.04 -31.81
C GLY A 216 27.19 -10.02 -30.42
N LEU A 217 26.38 -9.88 -29.37
CA LEU A 217 26.83 -9.90 -27.97
C LEU A 217 27.48 -11.24 -27.61
N LEU A 218 26.89 -12.37 -27.98
CA LEU A 218 27.46 -13.70 -27.72
C LEU A 218 28.81 -13.89 -28.45
N LYS A 219 28.97 -13.39 -29.68
CA LYS A 219 30.27 -13.43 -30.37
C LYS A 219 31.34 -12.59 -29.65
N VAL A 220 30.98 -11.40 -29.17
CA VAL A 220 31.85 -10.52 -28.38
C VAL A 220 32.06 -11.03 -26.95
N TYR A 221 31.23 -11.96 -26.47
CA TYR A 221 31.45 -12.70 -25.23
C TYR A 221 32.48 -13.82 -25.46
N PHE A 222 32.21 -14.74 -26.38
CA PHE A 222 32.95 -16.00 -26.51
C PHE A 222 34.26 -15.96 -27.30
N HIS A 223 34.50 -14.97 -28.17
CA HIS A 223 35.79 -14.74 -28.84
C HIS A 223 36.42 -15.93 -29.61
N ARG A 224 35.68 -17.01 -29.91
CA ARG A 224 36.24 -18.22 -30.55
C ARG A 224 36.81 -17.92 -31.93
N ALA A 225 38.06 -18.34 -32.17
CA ALA A 225 38.65 -18.39 -33.51
C ALA A 225 37.85 -19.29 -34.46
N ARG A 226 37.99 -19.07 -35.77
CA ARG A 226 37.41 -19.91 -36.83
C ARG A 226 38.32 -21.12 -37.11
N PRO A 227 37.82 -22.15 -37.82
CA PRO A 227 38.68 -23.20 -38.36
C PRO A 227 39.66 -22.63 -39.39
N ALA A 228 40.85 -23.23 -39.49
CA ALA A 228 41.89 -22.77 -40.42
C ALA A 228 41.59 -23.15 -41.89
N SER A 229 40.90 -24.26 -42.13
CA SER A 229 40.63 -24.82 -43.46
C SER A 229 39.40 -24.19 -44.13
N SER A 230 39.36 -22.87 -44.26
CA SER A 230 38.19 -22.15 -44.76
C SER A 230 38.13 -22.08 -46.30
N LEU A 231 37.01 -22.49 -46.90
CA LEU A 231 36.80 -22.42 -48.35
C LEU A 231 36.31 -21.04 -48.84
N VAL A 232 35.98 -20.13 -47.92
CA VAL A 232 35.52 -18.76 -48.20
C VAL A 232 36.08 -17.80 -47.14
N LEU A 233 36.47 -16.59 -47.51
CA LEU A 233 36.92 -15.58 -46.56
C LEU A 233 35.77 -15.14 -45.63
N ALA A 234 35.98 -15.17 -44.31
CA ALA A 234 34.97 -14.80 -43.33
C ALA A 234 35.59 -14.14 -42.08
N SER A 235 35.25 -12.88 -41.82
CA SER A 235 35.76 -12.09 -40.69
C SER A 235 35.02 -12.35 -39.37
N GLY A 236 35.62 -11.94 -38.25
CA GLY A 236 35.03 -12.00 -36.90
C GLY A 236 34.89 -13.40 -36.31
N TYR A 237 34.46 -13.47 -35.05
CA TYR A 237 34.45 -14.69 -34.24
C TYR A 237 33.47 -15.78 -34.72
N SER A 238 33.78 -17.03 -34.36
CA SER A 238 33.09 -18.24 -34.84
C SER A 238 31.89 -18.66 -33.99
N PHE A 239 31.97 -18.55 -32.66
CA PHE A 239 30.93 -19.03 -31.73
C PHE A 239 30.03 -17.88 -31.23
N PRO A 240 28.70 -18.04 -31.23
CA PRO A 240 27.92 -19.03 -31.98
C PRO A 240 27.87 -18.70 -33.48
N SER A 241 27.43 -19.65 -34.31
CA SER A 241 27.29 -19.44 -35.75
C SER A 241 26.08 -18.55 -36.08
N GLY A 242 26.35 -17.31 -36.47
CA GLY A 242 25.30 -16.33 -36.78
C GLY A 242 24.40 -16.67 -37.97
N HIS A 243 24.90 -17.43 -38.96
CA HIS A 243 24.04 -17.95 -40.04
C HIS A 243 23.09 -19.04 -39.52
N ALA A 244 23.53 -19.87 -38.57
CA ALA A 244 22.71 -20.92 -37.95
C ALA A 244 21.65 -20.32 -37.00
N MET A 245 22.06 -19.37 -36.17
CA MET A 245 21.13 -18.64 -35.30
C MET A 245 20.14 -17.80 -36.12
N GLY A 246 20.62 -17.05 -37.11
CA GLY A 246 19.79 -16.24 -38.01
C GLY A 246 18.78 -17.08 -38.78
N SER A 247 19.19 -18.22 -39.36
CA SER A 247 18.29 -19.11 -40.08
C SER A 247 17.19 -19.70 -39.19
N VAL A 248 17.53 -20.15 -37.97
CA VAL A 248 16.53 -20.59 -36.98
C VAL A 248 15.56 -19.47 -36.62
N LEU A 249 16.05 -18.26 -36.33
CA LEU A 249 15.19 -17.12 -35.98
C LEU A 249 14.22 -16.78 -37.12
N PHE A 250 14.70 -16.70 -38.36
CA PHE A 250 13.90 -16.34 -39.53
C PHE A 250 12.94 -17.45 -39.93
N PHE A 251 13.44 -18.65 -40.25
CA PHE A 251 12.61 -19.75 -40.71
C PHE A 251 11.71 -20.29 -39.59
N GLY A 252 12.15 -20.25 -38.34
CA GLY A 252 11.33 -20.59 -37.17
C GLY A 252 10.21 -19.58 -36.92
N SER A 253 10.48 -18.27 -37.04
CA SER A 253 9.44 -17.23 -36.94
C SER A 253 8.51 -17.23 -38.16
N LEU A 254 9.01 -17.54 -39.36
CA LEU A 254 8.19 -17.74 -40.55
C LEU A 254 7.30 -18.98 -40.41
N ALA A 255 7.82 -20.10 -39.88
CA ALA A 255 7.05 -21.29 -39.58
C ALA A 255 5.94 -21.01 -38.55
N TYR A 256 6.24 -20.27 -37.47
CA TYR A 256 5.24 -19.79 -36.51
C TYR A 256 4.15 -18.96 -37.20
N VAL A 257 4.54 -17.96 -38.00
CA VAL A 257 3.62 -17.11 -38.77
C VAL A 257 2.73 -17.93 -39.71
N VAL A 258 3.30 -18.84 -40.50
CA VAL A 258 2.58 -19.68 -41.48
C VAL A 258 1.66 -20.66 -40.79
N TYR A 259 2.11 -21.33 -39.73
CA TYR A 259 1.32 -22.31 -38.96
C TYR A 259 0.03 -21.69 -38.39
N PHE A 260 0.11 -20.43 -37.92
CA PHE A 260 -1.05 -19.70 -37.43
C PHE A 260 -1.81 -18.90 -38.51
N THR A 261 -1.34 -18.84 -39.76
CA THR A 261 -2.02 -18.12 -40.86
C THR A 261 -2.77 -19.04 -41.83
N ILE A 262 -2.24 -20.23 -42.12
CA ILE A 262 -2.95 -21.22 -42.95
C ILE A 262 -3.96 -21.95 -42.06
N GLU A 263 -5.26 -21.67 -42.19
CA GLU A 263 -6.28 -22.38 -41.41
C GLU A 263 -6.79 -23.65 -42.13
N HIS A 264 -7.29 -24.60 -41.34
CA HIS A 264 -7.80 -25.93 -41.72
C HIS A 264 -6.83 -26.93 -42.42
N GLN A 265 -5.80 -26.51 -43.16
CA GLN A 265 -4.96 -27.42 -43.95
C GLN A 265 -3.75 -27.99 -43.19
N ARG A 266 -3.96 -29.04 -42.38
CA ARG A 266 -2.92 -29.66 -41.50
C ARG A 266 -1.68 -30.14 -42.25
N ALA A 267 -1.82 -30.75 -43.43
CA ALA A 267 -0.69 -31.27 -44.21
C ALA A 267 0.25 -30.15 -44.67
N TRP A 268 -0.30 -29.04 -45.20
CA TRP A 268 0.48 -27.88 -45.63
C TRP A 268 1.15 -27.14 -44.47
N ARG A 269 0.51 -27.07 -43.29
CA ARG A 269 1.19 -26.58 -42.07
C ARG A 269 2.43 -27.42 -41.73
N LEU A 270 2.30 -28.74 -41.73
CA LEU A 270 3.41 -29.64 -41.41
C LEU A 270 4.52 -29.55 -42.47
N ALA A 271 4.17 -29.55 -43.76
CA ALA A 271 5.12 -29.38 -44.86
C ALA A 271 5.88 -28.04 -44.76
N ALA A 272 5.21 -26.93 -44.46
CA ALA A 272 5.84 -25.63 -44.30
C ALA A 272 6.79 -25.57 -43.08
N VAL A 273 6.39 -26.15 -41.95
CA VAL A 273 7.25 -26.25 -40.75
C VAL A 273 8.48 -27.12 -41.02
N LEU A 274 8.31 -28.27 -41.68
CA LEU A 274 9.41 -29.15 -42.06
C LEU A 274 10.36 -28.48 -43.07
N ALA A 275 9.83 -27.80 -44.09
CA ALA A 275 10.64 -27.05 -45.05
C ALA A 275 11.46 -25.94 -44.36
N CYS A 276 10.85 -25.17 -43.45
CA CYS A 276 11.56 -24.16 -42.66
C CYS A 276 12.67 -24.77 -41.79
N GLY A 277 12.42 -25.90 -41.14
CA GLY A 277 13.44 -26.63 -40.37
C GLY A 277 14.58 -27.14 -41.24
N LEU A 278 14.26 -27.75 -42.38
CA LEU A 278 15.25 -28.23 -43.35
C LEU A 278 16.11 -27.10 -43.93
N SER A 279 15.53 -25.93 -44.24
CA SER A 279 16.28 -24.74 -44.67
C SER A 279 17.27 -24.27 -43.60
N ALA A 280 16.84 -24.21 -42.33
CA ALA A 280 17.73 -23.82 -41.22
C ALA A 280 18.88 -24.82 -41.03
N LEU A 281 18.59 -26.13 -41.09
CA LEU A 281 19.58 -27.20 -41.00
C LEU A 281 20.56 -27.18 -42.18
N ALA A 282 20.09 -27.00 -43.42
CA ALA A 282 20.93 -26.92 -44.61
C ALA A 282 21.88 -25.70 -44.56
N ILE A 283 21.38 -24.54 -44.12
CA ILE A 283 22.21 -23.36 -43.88
C ILE A 283 23.27 -23.67 -42.81
N GLY A 284 22.92 -24.31 -41.69
CA GLY A 284 23.90 -24.74 -40.69
C GLY A 284 24.98 -25.68 -41.25
N ALA A 285 24.57 -26.73 -41.98
CA ALA A 285 25.46 -27.70 -42.60
C ALA A 285 26.45 -27.05 -43.59
N SER A 286 25.97 -26.12 -44.43
CA SER A 286 26.84 -25.38 -45.36
C SER A 286 27.96 -24.59 -44.66
N ARG A 287 27.78 -24.15 -43.40
CA ARG A 287 28.83 -23.45 -42.64
C ARG A 287 29.91 -24.39 -42.09
N ILE A 288 29.59 -25.67 -41.91
CA ILE A 288 30.58 -26.71 -41.57
C ILE A 288 31.32 -27.11 -42.86
N TYR A 289 30.58 -27.37 -43.94
CA TYR A 289 31.15 -27.68 -45.26
C TYR A 289 32.15 -26.63 -45.75
N LEU A 290 31.81 -25.34 -45.65
CA LEU A 290 32.67 -24.24 -46.11
C LEU A 290 33.86 -23.95 -45.17
N GLY A 291 34.08 -24.74 -44.12
CA GLY A 291 35.22 -24.61 -43.21
C GLY A 291 35.22 -23.35 -42.33
N VAL A 292 34.11 -22.62 -42.30
CA VAL A 292 33.97 -21.28 -41.68
C VAL A 292 33.50 -21.31 -40.23
N HIS A 293 32.94 -22.43 -39.77
CA HIS A 293 32.46 -22.64 -38.40
C HIS A 293 32.67 -24.10 -37.96
N TYR A 294 32.82 -24.32 -36.65
CA TYR A 294 32.82 -25.66 -36.05
C TYR A 294 31.38 -26.21 -35.90
N PHE A 295 31.23 -27.52 -35.76
CA PHE A 295 29.92 -28.16 -35.55
C PHE A 295 29.22 -27.62 -34.29
N SER A 296 29.96 -27.51 -33.19
CA SER A 296 29.47 -26.93 -31.93
C SER A 296 29.08 -25.45 -32.04
N ASP A 297 29.70 -24.65 -32.94
CA ASP A 297 29.25 -23.28 -33.20
C ASP A 297 27.86 -23.25 -33.83
N VAL A 298 27.58 -24.20 -34.74
CA VAL A 298 26.30 -24.33 -35.45
C VAL A 298 25.21 -24.81 -34.51
N VAL A 299 25.48 -25.84 -33.71
CA VAL A 299 24.54 -26.34 -32.68
C VAL A 299 24.25 -25.26 -31.63
N ALA A 300 25.28 -24.56 -31.13
CA ALA A 300 25.09 -23.43 -30.20
C ALA A 300 24.25 -22.29 -30.82
N GLY A 301 24.47 -21.98 -32.11
CA GLY A 301 23.64 -21.02 -32.84
C GLY A 301 22.17 -21.42 -32.93
N PHE A 302 21.89 -22.69 -33.23
CA PHE A 302 20.53 -23.22 -33.24
C PHE A 302 19.87 -23.16 -31.85
N VAL A 303 20.57 -23.59 -30.80
CA VAL A 303 20.05 -23.57 -29.42
C VAL A 303 19.77 -22.14 -28.95
N ALA A 304 20.68 -21.19 -29.20
CA ALA A 304 20.47 -19.77 -28.88
C ALA A 304 19.28 -19.17 -29.64
N GLY A 305 19.11 -19.51 -30.92
CA GLY A 305 17.96 -19.07 -31.73
C GLY A 305 16.63 -19.60 -31.21
N ILE A 306 16.56 -20.89 -30.85
CA ILE A 306 15.38 -21.52 -30.25
C ILE A 306 15.04 -20.88 -28.89
N GLY A 307 16.04 -20.68 -28.03
CA GLY A 307 15.86 -20.02 -26.73
C GLY A 307 15.34 -18.59 -26.87
N TRP A 308 15.87 -17.81 -27.81
CA TRP A 308 15.40 -16.45 -28.06
C TRP A 308 13.96 -16.41 -28.62
N MET A 309 13.62 -17.29 -29.56
CA MET A 309 12.24 -17.45 -30.03
C MET A 309 11.26 -17.79 -28.89
N ALA A 310 11.65 -18.70 -27.98
CA ALA A 310 10.82 -19.07 -26.84
C ALA A 310 10.53 -17.87 -25.93
N VAL A 311 11.52 -16.99 -25.70
CA VAL A 311 11.33 -15.72 -24.98
C VAL A 311 10.41 -14.78 -25.76
N CYS A 312 10.69 -14.51 -27.04
CA CYS A 312 9.94 -13.54 -27.84
C CYS A 312 8.46 -13.93 -28.03
N PHE A 313 8.17 -15.20 -28.34
CA PHE A 313 6.80 -15.63 -28.62
C PHE A 313 5.97 -15.67 -27.33
N SER A 314 6.54 -16.17 -26.23
CA SER A 314 5.86 -16.26 -24.94
C SER A 314 5.64 -14.88 -24.31
N GLY A 315 6.63 -13.99 -24.41
CA GLY A 315 6.53 -12.61 -23.96
C GLY A 315 5.50 -11.80 -24.73
N THR A 316 5.43 -11.95 -26.06
CA THR A 316 4.45 -11.20 -26.88
C THR A 316 3.02 -11.70 -26.73
N GLU A 317 2.78 -13.02 -26.69
CA GLU A 317 1.46 -13.56 -26.36
C GLU A 317 1.03 -13.19 -24.93
N ALA A 318 1.95 -13.19 -23.96
CA ALA A 318 1.65 -12.75 -22.60
C ALA A 318 1.28 -11.27 -22.51
N TRP A 319 2.05 -10.38 -23.16
CA TRP A 319 1.78 -8.94 -23.19
C TRP A 319 0.40 -8.61 -23.79
N VAL A 320 0.08 -9.21 -24.94
CA VAL A 320 -1.21 -8.95 -25.60
C VAL A 320 -2.37 -9.56 -24.81
N ARG A 321 -2.24 -10.78 -24.27
CA ARG A 321 -3.29 -11.38 -23.43
C ARG A 321 -3.46 -10.68 -22.08
N TRP A 322 -2.41 -10.11 -21.49
CA TRP A 322 -2.51 -9.26 -20.30
C TRP A 322 -3.30 -7.98 -20.59
N ARG A 323 -3.01 -7.31 -21.71
CA ARG A 323 -3.75 -6.13 -22.18
C ARG A 323 -5.22 -6.44 -22.43
N ASP A 324 -5.51 -7.57 -23.08
CA ASP A 324 -6.87 -8.00 -23.39
C ASP A 324 -7.61 -8.43 -22.09
N TYR A 325 -6.94 -9.12 -21.14
CA TYR A 325 -7.46 -9.44 -19.80
C TYR A 325 -7.79 -8.19 -18.97
N ARG A 326 -6.96 -7.14 -19.04
CA ARG A 326 -7.22 -5.85 -18.37
C ARG A 326 -8.56 -5.25 -18.81
N ARG A 327 -8.86 -5.32 -20.11
CA ARG A 327 -10.16 -4.89 -20.69
C ARG A 327 -11.33 -5.76 -20.20
N SER A 328 -11.21 -7.08 -20.29
CA SER A 328 -12.28 -8.00 -19.84
C SER A 328 -12.55 -7.90 -18.33
N ARG A 329 -11.53 -7.69 -17.50
CA ARG A 329 -11.70 -7.53 -16.04
C ARG A 329 -12.39 -6.22 -15.68
N HIS A 330 -12.17 -5.15 -16.45
CA HIS A 330 -12.87 -3.89 -16.26
C HIS A 330 -14.39 -4.02 -16.51
N GLN A 331 -14.78 -4.85 -17.48
CA GLN A 331 -16.18 -5.17 -17.78
C GLN A 331 -16.79 -6.19 -16.80
N ALA A 332 -15.98 -7.14 -16.28
CA ALA A 332 -16.43 -8.12 -15.30
C ALA A 332 -16.68 -7.51 -13.91
N ALA A 333 -15.92 -6.48 -13.52
CA ALA A 333 -16.13 -5.78 -12.24
C ALA A 333 -17.55 -5.21 -12.12
N VAL A 334 -18.10 -4.65 -13.21
CA VAL A 334 -19.46 -4.08 -13.28
C VAL A 334 -20.57 -5.13 -13.10
N LYS A 335 -20.29 -6.43 -13.35
CA LYS A 335 -21.27 -7.52 -13.21
C LYS A 335 -21.16 -8.33 -11.92
N ALA A 336 -20.14 -8.11 -11.09
CA ALA A 336 -19.86 -8.92 -9.91
C ALA A 336 -20.64 -8.51 -8.64
N ALA A 337 -21.31 -7.36 -8.63
CA ALA A 337 -21.98 -6.80 -7.45
C ALA A 337 -23.34 -7.44 -7.11
N ALA A 338 -23.96 -8.19 -8.04
CA ALA A 338 -25.39 -8.52 -7.99
C ALA A 338 -25.73 -9.96 -7.56
N THR A 339 -24.87 -10.68 -6.82
CA THR A 339 -25.12 -12.11 -6.50
C THR A 339 -24.46 -12.62 -5.20
N LYS A 340 -24.82 -12.03 -4.05
CA LYS A 340 -24.37 -12.51 -2.72
C LYS A 340 -25.40 -12.36 -1.57
N ALA A 341 -26.69 -12.59 -1.83
CA ALA A 341 -27.75 -12.57 -0.82
C ALA A 341 -28.68 -13.79 -0.96
N ALA A 342 -28.22 -14.98 -0.56
CA ALA A 342 -28.98 -16.24 -0.65
C ALA A 342 -28.43 -17.41 0.20
N GLY A 343 -27.63 -17.14 1.26
CA GLY A 343 -26.74 -18.16 1.84
C GLY A 343 -26.74 -18.33 3.36
N SER A 344 -27.70 -17.74 4.08
CA SER A 344 -27.61 -17.58 5.54
C SER A 344 -28.99 -17.56 6.22
N LEU A 345 -29.86 -18.52 5.88
CA LEU A 345 -31.23 -18.64 6.44
C LEU A 345 -31.68 -20.11 6.64
N LEU A 346 -30.75 -21.02 6.99
CA LEU A 346 -31.07 -22.46 7.11
C LEU A 346 -30.31 -23.21 8.23
N LEU A 347 -29.80 -22.51 9.25
CA LEU A 347 -29.11 -23.14 10.39
C LEU A 347 -29.35 -22.43 11.73
N ALA A 348 -30.57 -21.91 11.93
CA ALA A 348 -31.03 -21.29 13.18
C ALA A 348 -32.42 -21.82 13.59
N LEU A 349 -32.75 -23.05 13.20
CA LEU A 349 -34.10 -23.63 13.23
C LEU A 349 -34.16 -25.01 13.92
N LEU A 350 -33.13 -25.38 14.70
CA LEU A 350 -32.96 -26.73 15.28
C LEU A 350 -32.58 -26.78 16.77
N LEU A 351 -32.34 -25.64 17.43
CA LEU A 351 -32.12 -25.50 18.88
C LEU A 351 -32.60 -24.09 19.30
N GLY A 352 -33.31 -23.86 20.42
CA GLY A 352 -33.92 -24.83 21.34
C GLY A 352 -34.34 -24.20 22.68
N ARG A 353 -35.64 -23.90 22.84
CA ARG A 353 -36.34 -23.35 24.04
C ARG A 353 -36.03 -21.90 24.48
N PRO A 354 -37.06 -21.08 24.79
CA PRO A 354 -36.95 -19.95 25.72
C PRO A 354 -37.11 -20.42 27.18
N ALA A 355 -36.60 -19.64 28.13
CA ALA A 355 -36.96 -19.75 29.54
C ALA A 355 -38.12 -18.79 29.85
N ALA A 356 -39.11 -19.23 30.62
CA ALA A 356 -40.17 -18.37 31.12
C ALA A 356 -39.67 -17.61 32.36
N ALA A 357 -39.25 -16.36 32.18
CA ALA A 357 -38.99 -15.46 33.30
C ALA A 357 -40.35 -15.03 33.90
N ALA A 358 -40.56 -15.32 35.19
CA ALA A 358 -41.74 -14.83 35.91
C ALA A 358 -41.67 -13.30 36.03
N THR A 359 -42.78 -12.62 35.75
CA THR A 359 -42.87 -11.16 35.78
C THR A 359 -42.91 -10.67 37.23
N ALA A 360 -41.75 -10.29 37.77
CA ALA A 360 -41.68 -9.44 38.95
C ALA A 360 -42.11 -8.01 38.56
N VAL A 361 -43.22 -7.53 39.13
CA VAL A 361 -43.69 -6.15 38.93
C VAL A 361 -42.81 -5.22 39.76
N GLY A 362 -42.19 -4.23 39.11
CA GLY A 362 -41.34 -3.24 39.76
C GLY A 362 -42.13 -2.09 40.39
N PRO A 363 -41.42 -1.18 41.09
CA PRO A 363 -42.02 0.04 41.63
C PRO A 363 -42.48 1.00 40.51
N PRO A 364 -43.52 1.82 40.77
CA PRO A 364 -43.85 2.93 39.88
C PRO A 364 -42.81 4.05 40.05
N CYS A 365 -42.37 4.67 38.94
CA CYS A 365 -41.29 5.64 38.96
C CYS A 365 -41.62 6.85 38.07
N ALA A 366 -41.99 7.98 38.68
CA ALA A 366 -42.28 9.23 37.99
C ALA A 366 -41.02 9.86 37.38
N GLU A 367 -39.89 9.83 38.09
CA GLU A 367 -38.57 10.26 37.58
C GLU A 367 -38.04 9.40 36.40
N CYS A 368 -38.67 8.26 36.12
CA CYS A 368 -38.33 7.42 34.98
C CYS A 368 -39.05 7.84 33.70
N VAL A 369 -39.92 8.86 33.73
CA VAL A 369 -40.63 9.39 32.55
C VAL A 369 -39.90 10.59 31.96
N ALA A 370 -39.27 10.36 30.80
CA ALA A 370 -38.71 11.40 29.94
C ALA A 370 -39.76 11.87 28.92
N TRP A 371 -39.68 13.13 28.49
CA TRP A 371 -40.71 13.78 27.67
C TRP A 371 -40.22 14.14 26.27
N GLU A 372 -40.74 13.47 25.25
CA GLU A 372 -40.47 13.83 23.85
C GLU A 372 -41.30 15.05 23.44
N ALA A 373 -40.63 16.17 23.14
CA ALA A 373 -41.27 17.45 22.84
C ALA A 373 -40.88 17.99 21.45
N THR A 374 -41.86 18.48 20.69
CA THR A 374 -41.61 19.37 19.53
C THR A 374 -41.15 20.75 19.99
N THR A 375 -40.66 21.58 19.06
CA THR A 375 -40.30 22.98 19.34
C THR A 375 -41.46 23.76 19.96
N GLU A 376 -42.67 23.60 19.42
CA GLU A 376 -43.89 24.25 19.91
C GLU A 376 -44.28 23.78 21.32
N GLN A 377 -44.15 22.48 21.61
CA GLN A 377 -44.42 21.91 22.94
C GLN A 377 -43.37 22.36 23.97
N ALA A 378 -42.10 22.47 23.57
CA ALA A 378 -41.04 23.01 24.40
C ALA A 378 -41.23 24.50 24.70
N GLU A 379 -41.73 25.30 23.75
CA GLU A 379 -42.09 26.71 24.01
C GLU A 379 -43.37 26.84 24.85
N ALA A 380 -44.36 25.96 24.69
CA ALA A 380 -45.52 25.89 25.58
C ALA A 380 -45.13 25.55 27.03
N LEU A 381 -44.18 24.62 27.24
CA LEU A 381 -43.58 24.36 28.55
C LEU A 381 -42.89 25.61 29.12
N LEU A 382 -42.14 26.35 28.29
CA LEU A 382 -41.53 27.63 28.68
C LEU A 382 -42.54 28.76 28.97
N GLY A 383 -43.77 28.65 28.48
CA GLY A 383 -44.87 29.57 28.79
C GLY A 383 -45.53 29.35 30.16
N THR A 384 -45.35 28.18 30.78
CA THR A 384 -45.84 27.91 32.15
C THR A 384 -45.04 28.72 33.19
N GLY A 385 -45.65 29.20 34.28
CA GLY A 385 -44.95 30.01 35.30
C GLY A 385 -44.00 29.24 36.24
N ASP A 386 -44.00 27.91 36.19
CA ASP A 386 -43.41 27.02 37.19
C ASP A 386 -41.88 26.80 37.04
N ARG A 387 -41.28 26.07 37.98
CA ARG A 387 -39.93 25.50 37.78
C ARG A 387 -40.02 24.16 37.04
N LEU A 388 -39.04 23.85 36.20
CA LEU A 388 -38.93 22.58 35.45
C LEU A 388 -37.93 21.60 36.09
N ALA A 389 -37.62 21.79 37.38
CA ALA A 389 -36.75 20.88 38.11
C ALA A 389 -37.33 19.45 38.12
N GLY A 390 -36.50 18.45 37.80
CA GLY A 390 -36.92 17.06 37.68
C GLY A 390 -37.57 16.70 36.33
N VAL A 391 -37.83 17.66 35.43
CA VAL A 391 -38.31 17.38 34.07
C VAL A 391 -37.12 17.03 33.17
N GLU A 392 -37.17 15.88 32.49
CA GLU A 392 -36.24 15.50 31.42
C GLU A 392 -36.93 15.64 30.06
N VAL A 393 -36.47 16.57 29.22
CA VAL A 393 -37.03 16.87 27.90
C VAL A 393 -36.11 16.33 26.81
N VAL A 394 -36.61 15.43 25.97
CA VAL A 394 -35.88 14.87 24.83
C VAL A 394 -36.43 15.47 23.54
N MET A 395 -35.62 16.18 22.78
CA MET A 395 -36.05 16.73 21.48
C MET A 395 -35.69 15.78 20.32
N PRO A 396 -36.63 15.47 19.40
CA PRO A 396 -36.35 14.63 18.25
C PRO A 396 -35.52 15.38 17.20
N ALA A 397 -34.38 14.81 16.83
CA ALA A 397 -33.45 15.38 15.88
C ALA A 397 -33.93 15.24 14.42
N ALA A 398 -34.61 16.27 13.90
CA ALA A 398 -35.05 16.32 12.51
C ALA A 398 -33.85 16.30 11.52
N PRO A 399 -33.86 15.44 10.48
CA PRO A 399 -32.76 15.39 9.51
C PRO A 399 -32.59 16.71 8.75
N GLY A 400 -31.44 17.38 8.94
CA GLY A 400 -31.08 18.59 8.20
C GLY A 400 -31.61 19.91 8.79
N ALA A 401 -32.36 19.88 9.90
CA ALA A 401 -32.74 21.10 10.61
C ALA A 401 -31.54 21.75 11.34
N GLU A 402 -31.60 23.06 11.56
CA GLU A 402 -30.78 23.71 12.59
C GLU A 402 -31.33 23.39 13.98
N TRP A 403 -30.45 23.33 14.98
CA TRP A 403 -30.85 22.95 16.34
C TRP A 403 -31.29 24.17 17.14
N PRO A 404 -32.38 24.09 17.92
CA PRO A 404 -32.83 25.17 18.77
C PRO A 404 -31.99 25.19 20.07
N VAL A 405 -30.69 25.48 19.94
CA VAL A 405 -29.72 25.50 21.06
C VAL A 405 -30.12 26.53 22.12
N ASP A 406 -30.68 27.66 21.69
CA ASP A 406 -31.29 28.67 22.53
C ASP A 406 -32.45 28.10 23.38
N LEU A 407 -33.39 27.38 22.76
CA LEU A 407 -34.54 26.77 23.43
C LEU A 407 -34.12 25.74 24.48
N LEU A 408 -33.15 24.88 24.12
CA LEU A 408 -32.53 23.92 25.04
C LEU A 408 -31.83 24.64 26.21
N SER A 409 -31.26 25.82 25.99
CA SER A 409 -30.63 26.62 27.04
C SER A 409 -31.68 27.22 27.99
N ARG A 410 -32.73 27.86 27.45
CA ARG A 410 -33.87 28.41 28.21
C ARG A 410 -34.58 27.34 29.07
N LEU A 411 -34.72 26.11 28.56
CA LEU A 411 -35.26 24.97 29.33
C LEU A 411 -34.37 24.61 30.53
N ARG A 412 -33.04 24.56 30.33
CA ARG A 412 -32.08 24.25 31.41
C ARG A 412 -31.98 25.36 32.45
N GLU A 413 -32.09 26.62 32.05
CA GLU A 413 -32.17 27.77 32.96
C GLU A 413 -33.38 27.69 33.90
N ARG A 414 -34.49 27.07 33.45
CA ARG A 414 -35.64 26.73 34.29
C ARG A 414 -35.54 25.41 35.07
N GLY A 415 -34.40 24.72 34.99
CA GLY A 415 -34.09 23.51 35.76
C GLY A 415 -34.33 22.17 35.07
N ALA A 416 -34.74 22.16 33.79
CA ALA A 416 -34.95 20.91 33.05
C ALA A 416 -33.61 20.25 32.66
N GLN A 417 -33.59 18.91 32.62
CA GLN A 417 -32.61 18.15 31.83
C GLN A 417 -33.05 18.15 30.37
N THR A 418 -32.12 18.23 29.42
CA THR A 418 -32.43 18.41 28.00
C THR A 418 -31.50 17.61 27.09
N ASP A 419 -32.07 16.65 26.37
CA ASP A 419 -31.32 15.65 25.59
C ASP A 419 -31.95 15.45 24.20
N LEU A 420 -31.33 14.59 23.37
CA LEU A 420 -31.65 14.51 21.94
C LEU A 420 -31.89 13.08 21.47
N LEU A 421 -32.99 12.86 20.73
CA LEU A 421 -33.26 11.58 20.08
C LEU A 421 -32.90 11.60 18.60
N LEU A 422 -31.84 10.89 18.23
CA LEU A 422 -31.46 10.65 16.83
C LEU A 422 -32.34 9.54 16.23
N ARG A 423 -32.78 9.69 14.97
CA ARG A 423 -33.55 8.67 14.24
C ARG A 423 -32.79 8.14 13.01
N ALA A 424 -32.81 6.82 12.82
CA ALA A 424 -32.33 6.17 11.59
C ALA A 424 -33.38 6.30 10.46
N ALA A 425 -32.94 6.57 9.23
CA ALA A 425 -33.85 6.75 8.09
C ALA A 425 -34.31 5.39 7.53
N GLY A 426 -33.35 4.47 7.36
CA GLY A 426 -33.58 3.10 6.91
C GLY A 426 -33.33 2.84 5.42
N ASP A 427 -32.83 3.82 4.67
CA ASP A 427 -32.52 3.68 3.23
C ASP A 427 -31.23 2.87 3.00
N SER A 428 -30.18 3.14 3.79
CA SER A 428 -28.88 2.48 3.72
C SER A 428 -28.20 2.48 5.09
N VAL A 429 -27.83 1.30 5.59
CA VAL A 429 -27.18 1.15 6.91
C VAL A 429 -25.81 1.82 6.96
N GLU A 430 -25.07 1.87 5.84
CA GLU A 430 -23.75 2.51 5.80
C GLU A 430 -23.87 4.04 5.90
N GLU A 431 -24.88 4.60 5.23
CA GLU A 431 -25.18 6.04 5.25
C GLU A 431 -25.85 6.47 6.56
N ASP A 432 -26.73 5.64 7.14
CA ASP A 432 -27.28 5.84 8.48
C ASP A 432 -26.16 5.87 9.54
N VAL A 433 -25.24 4.88 9.56
CA VAL A 433 -24.11 4.89 10.53
C VAL A 433 -23.22 6.11 10.31
N PHE A 434 -22.88 6.46 9.07
CA PHE A 434 -22.05 7.63 8.79
C PHE A 434 -22.72 8.94 9.23
N ARG A 435 -24.01 9.13 8.91
CA ARG A 435 -24.78 10.32 9.30
C ARG A 435 -24.93 10.40 10.81
N LEU A 436 -25.29 9.31 11.48
CA LEU A 436 -25.50 9.27 12.93
C LEU A 436 -24.20 9.50 13.71
N LYS A 437 -23.09 8.84 13.35
CA LYS A 437 -21.78 9.11 13.97
C LYS A 437 -21.35 10.56 13.76
N THR A 438 -21.52 11.10 12.55
CA THR A 438 -21.17 12.50 12.23
C THR A 438 -21.99 13.47 13.07
N ARG A 439 -23.32 13.30 13.15
CA ARG A 439 -24.18 14.20 13.93
C ARG A 439 -23.97 14.08 15.43
N ALA A 440 -23.81 12.86 15.97
CA ALA A 440 -23.48 12.66 17.39
C ALA A 440 -22.14 13.32 17.78
N THR A 441 -21.13 13.16 16.93
CA THR A 441 -19.82 13.83 17.07
C THR A 441 -19.96 15.34 17.06
N GLU A 442 -20.76 15.87 16.14
CA GLU A 442 -21.02 17.31 16.00
C GLU A 442 -21.76 17.90 17.22
N LEU A 443 -22.72 17.16 17.79
CA LEU A 443 -23.45 17.57 18.98
C LEU A 443 -22.55 17.57 20.22
N ARG A 444 -21.80 16.48 20.47
CA ARG A 444 -20.80 16.41 21.55
C ARG A 444 -19.63 17.39 21.35
N SER A 445 -19.40 17.88 20.13
CA SER A 445 -18.46 18.98 19.85
C SER A 445 -18.96 20.36 20.30
N GLN A 446 -20.27 20.53 20.50
CA GLN A 446 -20.89 21.76 20.98
C GLN A 446 -21.12 21.68 22.50
N GLN A 447 -21.85 20.66 22.96
CA GLN A 447 -22.13 20.41 24.37
C GLN A 447 -21.55 19.04 24.76
N PRO A 448 -20.46 18.96 25.57
CA PRO A 448 -19.82 17.69 25.92
C PRO A 448 -20.70 16.74 26.74
N SER A 449 -21.67 17.28 27.48
CA SER A 449 -22.49 16.59 28.48
C SER A 449 -23.93 16.30 28.04
N ILE A 450 -24.24 16.44 26.76
CA ILE A 450 -25.56 16.11 26.21
C ILE A 450 -25.69 14.60 25.96
N LEU A 451 -26.78 13.99 26.43
CA LEU A 451 -27.09 12.59 26.18
C LEU A 451 -27.74 12.44 24.80
N LEU A 452 -27.28 11.43 24.07
CA LEU A 452 -27.73 11.15 22.72
C LEU A 452 -28.48 9.82 22.67
N GLY A 453 -29.80 9.90 22.58
CA GLY A 453 -30.67 8.78 22.30
C GLY A 453 -30.60 8.33 20.84
N LEU A 454 -30.88 7.05 20.58
CA LEU A 454 -31.09 6.52 19.24
C LEU A 454 -32.39 5.71 19.14
N GLU A 455 -33.19 6.01 18.12
CA GLU A 455 -34.36 5.24 17.70
C GLU A 455 -34.14 4.67 16.29
N ALA A 456 -34.32 3.35 16.15
CA ALA A 456 -34.14 2.63 14.89
C ALA A 456 -35.13 1.47 14.72
N LYS A 457 -35.44 1.16 13.45
CA LYS A 457 -36.29 0.01 13.08
C LYS A 457 -35.58 -1.30 13.43
N ALA A 458 -36.30 -2.23 14.06
CA ALA A 458 -35.78 -3.51 14.57
C ALA A 458 -34.70 -4.24 13.73
N PRO A 459 -34.84 -4.45 12.40
CA PRO A 459 -33.83 -5.17 11.61
C PRO A 459 -32.49 -4.41 11.38
N ALA A 460 -32.43 -3.11 11.69
CA ALA A 460 -31.20 -2.33 11.58
C ALA A 460 -30.27 -2.54 12.80
N TRP A 461 -30.84 -2.79 13.99
CA TRP A 461 -30.13 -2.73 15.27
C TRP A 461 -28.79 -3.48 15.34
N PRO A 462 -28.69 -4.79 15.00
CA PRO A 462 -27.42 -5.50 15.04
C PRO A 462 -26.37 -4.94 14.08
N GLN A 463 -26.80 -4.43 12.92
CA GLN A 463 -25.90 -3.91 11.88
C GLN A 463 -25.38 -2.51 12.21
N LEU A 464 -26.17 -1.71 12.93
CA LEU A 464 -25.72 -0.44 13.53
C LEU A 464 -24.72 -0.69 14.66
N TRP A 465 -25.00 -1.67 15.53
CA TRP A 465 -24.15 -1.99 16.68
C TRP A 465 -22.78 -2.57 16.28
N GLN A 466 -22.77 -3.55 15.36
CA GLN A 466 -21.55 -4.17 14.83
C GLN A 466 -20.63 -3.22 14.06
N ARG A 467 -21.13 -2.02 13.70
CA ARG A 467 -20.35 -0.92 13.11
C ARG A 467 -19.98 0.15 14.16
N GLY A 468 -19.90 -0.24 15.43
CA GLY A 468 -19.42 0.60 16.53
C GLY A 468 -20.21 1.89 16.73
N LEU A 469 -21.53 1.88 16.55
CA LEU A 469 -22.38 3.05 16.79
C LEU A 469 -22.63 3.30 18.29
N GLY A 470 -22.61 2.26 19.13
CA GLY A 470 -22.93 2.36 20.56
C GLY A 470 -22.09 3.38 21.33
N ALA A 471 -20.81 3.57 21.01
CA ALA A 471 -19.94 4.57 21.65
C ALA A 471 -20.36 6.05 21.42
N TYR A 472 -21.27 6.29 20.48
CA TYR A 472 -21.77 7.63 20.11
C TYR A 472 -23.13 7.94 20.75
N ILE A 473 -23.72 6.98 21.47
CA ILE A 473 -25.11 6.94 21.91
C ILE A 473 -25.13 6.60 23.41
N ASP A 474 -25.96 7.31 24.18
CA ASP A 474 -26.05 7.17 25.64
C ASP A 474 -27.28 6.37 26.08
N PHE A 475 -28.31 6.28 25.22
CA PHE A 475 -29.48 5.42 25.42
C PHE A 475 -30.13 5.02 24.10
N VAL A 476 -30.92 3.93 24.10
CA VAL A 476 -31.66 3.46 22.92
C VAL A 476 -33.16 3.39 23.19
N VAL A 477 -33.97 3.88 22.24
CA VAL A 477 -35.44 3.90 22.35
C VAL A 477 -36.04 2.73 21.58
N ALA A 478 -36.87 1.93 22.26
CA ALA A 478 -37.57 0.77 21.70
C ALA A 478 -39.10 0.93 21.79
N GLY A 479 -39.83 0.38 20.80
CA GLY A 479 -41.30 0.32 20.83
C GLY A 479 -41.81 -0.66 21.89
N ALA A 480 -43.02 -0.42 22.41
CA ALA A 480 -43.48 -0.90 23.72
C ALA A 480 -43.43 -2.43 23.92
N ASN A 481 -43.57 -3.21 22.84
CA ASN A 481 -43.68 -4.67 22.84
C ASN A 481 -42.60 -5.39 22.00
N ARG A 482 -41.35 -4.88 21.95
CA ARG A 482 -40.25 -5.55 21.22
C ARG A 482 -38.96 -5.67 22.04
N PRO A 483 -38.47 -6.90 22.35
CA PRO A 483 -37.18 -7.06 22.98
C PRO A 483 -36.05 -6.65 22.01
N LEU A 484 -35.03 -5.97 22.55
CA LEU A 484 -33.82 -5.67 21.82
C LEU A 484 -32.86 -6.88 21.77
N PRO A 485 -31.92 -6.92 20.81
CA PRO A 485 -30.89 -7.95 20.76
C PRO A 485 -30.01 -8.01 22.03
N ALA A 486 -29.77 -9.21 22.54
CA ALA A 486 -29.01 -9.43 23.78
C ALA A 486 -27.50 -9.12 23.66
N ASP A 487 -26.99 -8.82 22.46
CA ASP A 487 -25.62 -8.34 22.22
C ASP A 487 -25.45 -6.82 22.44
N MET A 488 -26.51 -6.11 22.85
CA MET A 488 -26.49 -4.68 23.22
C MET A 488 -26.10 -4.41 24.68
N ALA A 489 -25.17 -5.21 25.22
CA ALA A 489 -24.76 -5.09 26.63
C ALA A 489 -24.14 -3.72 26.95
N GLY A 490 -24.71 -3.01 27.93
CA GLY A 490 -24.09 -1.84 28.55
C GLY A 490 -24.52 -0.45 28.05
N VAL A 491 -25.63 -0.32 27.33
CA VAL A 491 -26.30 0.97 27.04
C VAL A 491 -27.78 0.90 27.47
N PRO A 492 -28.29 1.86 28.27
CA PRO A 492 -29.69 1.90 28.73
C PRO A 492 -30.74 1.81 27.61
N VAL A 493 -31.78 1.02 27.87
CA VAL A 493 -32.96 0.89 27.00
C VAL A 493 -34.12 1.69 27.59
N TRP A 494 -34.73 2.55 26.79
CA TRP A 494 -35.92 3.34 27.16
C TRP A 494 -37.10 2.88 26.30
N ARG A 495 -38.29 2.71 26.90
CA ARG A 495 -39.51 2.30 26.18
C ARG A 495 -40.30 3.51 25.69
N ARG A 496 -40.61 3.57 24.40
CA ARG A 496 -41.55 4.54 23.83
C ARG A 496 -42.97 4.23 24.33
N PHE A 497 -43.64 5.24 24.86
CA PHE A 497 -45.06 5.18 25.18
C PHE A 497 -45.91 5.19 23.88
N GLU A 498 -46.95 4.38 23.83
CA GLU A 498 -47.84 4.24 22.66
C GLU A 498 -49.30 4.51 23.07
N GLY A 499 -49.80 5.72 22.73
CA GLY A 499 -51.16 6.17 23.06
C GLY A 499 -51.20 7.61 23.60
N SER A 500 -52.36 8.04 24.09
CA SER A 500 -52.49 9.31 24.82
C SER A 500 -51.97 9.16 26.26
N PRO A 501 -51.02 9.98 26.72
CA PRO A 501 -50.44 9.84 28.05
C PRO A 501 -51.42 10.26 29.16
N SER A 502 -51.37 9.58 30.29
CA SER A 502 -52.09 9.93 31.53
C SER A 502 -51.32 9.41 32.74
N ILE A 503 -51.55 9.97 33.93
CA ILE A 503 -50.81 9.62 35.14
C ILE A 503 -50.84 8.09 35.43
N PRO A 504 -52.00 7.39 35.42
CA PRO A 504 -52.03 5.95 35.65
C PRO A 504 -51.37 5.13 34.52
N ALA A 505 -51.51 5.55 33.26
CA ALA A 505 -50.92 4.85 32.12
C ALA A 505 -49.39 4.94 32.08
N LEU A 506 -48.83 6.08 32.48
CA LEU A 506 -47.38 6.28 32.58
C LEU A 506 -46.80 5.47 33.75
N LEU A 507 -47.38 5.61 34.95
CA LEU A 507 -46.90 4.89 36.13
C LEU A 507 -47.00 3.38 35.97
N SER A 508 -48.10 2.85 35.42
CA SER A 508 -48.24 1.41 35.15
C SER A 508 -47.18 0.90 34.17
N LEU A 509 -46.84 1.64 33.11
CA LEU A 509 -45.77 1.22 32.19
C LEU A 509 -44.40 1.15 32.88
N THR A 510 -44.09 2.07 33.80
CA THR A 510 -42.84 2.01 34.60
C THR A 510 -42.79 0.84 35.59
N THR A 511 -43.94 0.42 36.16
CA THR A 511 -44.00 -0.81 36.99
C THR A 511 -43.73 -2.07 36.16
N ALA A 512 -44.23 -2.12 34.93
CA ALA A 512 -44.06 -3.25 34.01
C ALA A 512 -42.67 -3.30 33.35
N SER A 513 -41.89 -2.23 33.46
CA SER A 513 -40.52 -2.12 32.95
C SER A 513 -39.44 -2.26 34.04
N ALA A 514 -39.84 -2.45 35.30
CA ALA A 514 -38.95 -2.63 36.46
C ALA A 514 -37.86 -1.54 36.61
N GLY A 515 -38.18 -0.29 36.23
CA GLY A 515 -37.26 0.84 36.31
C GLY A 515 -36.51 1.19 35.01
N GLU A 516 -36.75 0.47 33.89
CA GLU A 516 -36.36 1.01 32.58
C GLU A 516 -37.15 2.30 32.30
N ARG A 517 -36.46 3.35 31.85
CA ARG A 517 -37.07 4.66 31.54
C ARG A 517 -38.13 4.56 30.43
N VAL A 518 -39.12 5.44 30.49
CA VAL A 518 -40.22 5.58 29.53
C VAL A 518 -40.09 6.93 28.83
N LEU A 519 -40.22 6.95 27.51
CA LEU A 519 -40.28 8.17 26.70
C LEU A 519 -41.74 8.44 26.27
N ALA A 520 -42.34 9.49 26.81
CA ALA A 520 -43.74 9.88 26.59
C ALA A 520 -43.87 11.22 25.84
N PRO A 521 -44.91 11.43 25.02
CA PRO A 521 -45.05 12.68 24.26
C PRO A 521 -45.53 13.85 25.15
N ALA A 522 -44.89 15.00 25.04
CA ALA A 522 -45.19 16.23 25.79
C ALA A 522 -46.43 16.97 25.24
N VAL A 523 -47.58 16.29 25.17
CA VAL A 523 -48.81 16.82 24.55
C VAL A 523 -49.49 17.90 25.40
N ASP A 524 -49.35 17.81 26.73
CA ASP A 524 -49.96 18.72 27.71
C ASP A 524 -48.93 19.16 28.77
N PRO A 525 -48.60 20.46 28.89
CA PRO A 525 -47.73 20.98 29.94
C PRO A 525 -48.23 20.73 31.37
N ALA A 526 -49.55 20.65 31.61
CA ALA A 526 -50.09 20.41 32.95
C ALA A 526 -49.77 18.97 33.41
N LEU A 527 -49.98 17.97 32.55
CA LEU A 527 -49.57 16.59 32.80
C LEU A 527 -48.06 16.43 33.04
N VAL A 528 -47.22 17.16 32.29
CA VAL A 528 -45.75 17.14 32.47
C VAL A 528 -45.38 17.67 33.86
N LEU A 529 -45.93 18.82 34.27
CA LEU A 529 -45.70 19.41 35.59
C LEU A 529 -46.26 18.55 36.73
N ALA A 530 -47.44 17.95 36.56
CA ALA A 530 -48.03 17.03 37.52
C ALA A 530 -47.14 15.79 37.75
N MET A 531 -46.59 15.21 36.68
CA MET A 531 -45.66 14.08 36.78
C MET A 531 -44.31 14.48 37.40
N ALA A 532 -43.80 15.68 37.10
CA ALA A 532 -42.59 16.21 37.74
C ALA A 532 -42.75 16.35 39.27
N ARG A 533 -43.89 16.91 39.72
CA ARG A 533 -44.25 16.99 41.14
C ARG A 533 -44.41 15.61 41.79
N LEU A 534 -44.90 14.60 41.05
CA LEU A 534 -44.93 13.21 41.50
C LEU A 534 -43.52 12.58 41.57
N GLY A 535 -42.50 13.14 40.91
CA GLY A 535 -41.10 12.70 41.01
C GLY A 535 -40.54 12.74 42.43
N GLU A 536 -40.97 13.72 43.25
CA GLU A 536 -40.60 13.81 44.67
C GLU A 536 -41.20 12.69 45.54
N LEU A 537 -42.28 12.04 45.08
CA LEU A 537 -42.95 10.93 45.76
C LEU A 537 -42.67 9.57 45.12
N LEU A 538 -42.29 9.53 43.85
CA LEU A 538 -42.01 8.30 43.09
C LEU A 538 -40.67 8.39 42.35
N PRO A 539 -39.54 8.48 43.08
CA PRO A 539 -38.22 8.58 42.48
C PRO A 539 -37.71 7.24 41.94
N ALA A 540 -36.62 7.30 41.17
CA ALA A 540 -35.86 6.10 40.82
C ALA A 540 -35.23 5.47 42.09
N GLY A 541 -35.29 4.14 42.21
CA GLY A 541 -34.68 3.38 43.32
C GLY A 541 -35.62 2.98 44.47
N LEU A 542 -36.93 3.18 44.34
CA LEU A 542 -37.93 2.65 45.28
C LEU A 542 -37.78 1.13 45.49
N SER A 543 -37.78 0.68 46.74
CA SER A 543 -37.58 -0.73 47.10
C SER A 543 -38.85 -1.36 47.69
N PRO A 544 -39.33 -2.54 47.25
CA PRO A 544 -40.57 -3.15 47.79
C PRO A 544 -40.51 -3.43 49.30
N LEU A 545 -41.51 -2.96 50.05
CA LEU A 545 -41.53 -2.96 51.51
C LEU A 545 -42.66 -3.83 52.08
N GLY A 546 -42.58 -5.15 51.87
CA GLY A 546 -43.62 -6.12 52.24
C GLY A 546 -43.88 -6.30 53.75
N GLN A 547 -43.22 -5.53 54.62
CA GLN A 547 -43.45 -5.50 56.07
C GLN A 547 -44.61 -4.56 56.46
N VAL A 548 -44.88 -3.54 55.65
CA VAL A 548 -45.96 -2.57 55.87
C VAL A 548 -47.18 -3.02 55.05
N ARG A 549 -48.35 -3.08 55.69
CA ARG A 549 -49.63 -3.43 55.05
C ARG A 549 -50.62 -2.30 55.20
N ILE A 550 -51.39 -2.08 54.13
CA ILE A 550 -52.48 -1.11 54.10
C ILE A 550 -53.81 -1.87 54.18
N MET A 551 -54.67 -1.48 55.11
CA MET A 551 -56.00 -2.05 55.32
C MET A 551 -57.05 -0.99 54.96
N CYS A 552 -57.84 -1.26 53.93
CA CYS A 552 -58.86 -0.33 53.41
C CYS A 552 -60.26 -0.70 53.92
N GLU A 553 -61.00 0.28 54.45
CA GLU A 553 -62.41 0.11 54.85
C GLU A 553 -63.34 0.67 53.75
N PRO A 554 -64.25 -0.15 53.18
CA PRO A 554 -65.18 0.28 52.14
C PRO A 554 -66.36 1.07 52.72
N ALA A 555 -66.87 2.06 51.98
CA ALA A 555 -68.04 2.87 52.36
C ALA A 555 -69.38 2.11 52.34
N ARG A 556 -69.37 0.83 51.94
CA ARG A 556 -70.47 -0.13 52.12
C ARG A 556 -69.88 -1.47 52.54
N PRO A 557 -70.51 -2.22 53.46
CA PRO A 557 -69.98 -3.50 53.93
C PRO A 557 -69.81 -4.50 52.77
N SER A 558 -68.64 -5.12 52.70
CA SER A 558 -68.20 -6.05 51.67
C SER A 558 -67.41 -7.20 52.32
N THR A 559 -67.53 -8.41 51.79
CA THR A 559 -66.69 -9.57 52.17
C THR A 559 -65.49 -9.77 51.25
N ALA A 560 -65.36 -8.99 50.17
CA ALA A 560 -64.19 -8.94 49.31
C ALA A 560 -63.25 -7.80 49.73
N GLU A 561 -61.95 -7.93 49.43
CA GLU A 561 -60.95 -6.87 49.65
C GLU A 561 -61.42 -5.54 49.02
N ALA A 562 -61.36 -4.44 49.77
CA ALA A 562 -61.86 -3.15 49.32
C ALA A 562 -60.89 -2.40 48.39
N CYS A 563 -59.61 -2.77 48.41
CA CYS A 563 -58.53 -2.22 47.61
C CYS A 563 -57.43 -3.27 47.42
N THR A 564 -56.51 -3.03 46.49
CA THR A 564 -55.14 -3.56 46.59
C THR A 564 -54.17 -2.43 46.98
N SER A 565 -53.05 -2.80 47.61
CA SER A 565 -52.00 -1.85 47.94
C SER A 565 -50.62 -2.40 47.62
N ARG A 566 -49.69 -1.51 47.24
CA ARG A 566 -48.30 -1.82 46.93
C ARG A 566 -47.41 -0.82 47.66
N VAL A 567 -46.66 -1.30 48.66
CA VAL A 567 -45.82 -0.45 49.53
C VAL A 567 -44.34 -0.55 49.15
N PHE A 568 -43.68 0.60 49.12
CA PHE A 568 -42.27 0.78 48.76
C PHE A 568 -41.56 1.66 49.79
N LEU A 569 -40.24 1.56 49.87
CA LEU A 569 -39.38 2.42 50.70
C LEU A 569 -38.73 3.49 49.82
N HIS A 570 -38.81 4.75 50.25
CA HIS A 570 -38.23 5.90 49.57
C HIS A 570 -36.68 5.90 49.69
N PRO A 571 -35.91 5.89 48.60
CA PRO A 571 -34.43 5.78 48.68
C PRO A 571 -33.74 7.00 49.31
N ARG A 572 -34.30 8.21 49.18
CA ARG A 572 -33.74 9.46 49.75
C ARG A 572 -34.24 9.84 51.16
N THR A 573 -35.50 9.55 51.52
CA THR A 573 -36.11 9.96 52.80
C THR A 573 -36.38 8.81 53.77
N LEU A 574 -36.26 7.55 53.32
CA LEU A 574 -36.58 6.32 54.08
C LEU A 574 -38.04 6.24 54.57
N GLU A 575 -38.92 7.11 54.08
CA GLU A 575 -40.37 7.01 54.29
C GLU A 575 -40.96 5.83 53.51
N ALA A 576 -42.05 5.25 54.02
CA ALA A 576 -42.81 4.24 53.28
C ALA A 576 -43.86 4.93 52.39
N ILE A 577 -44.05 4.43 51.17
CA ILE A 577 -44.97 4.97 50.18
C ILE A 577 -45.86 3.84 49.68
N ALA A 578 -47.18 3.98 49.83
CA ALA A 578 -48.13 3.01 49.29
C ALA A 578 -48.91 3.60 48.12
N LEU A 579 -48.92 2.90 46.99
CA LEU A 579 -49.94 3.09 45.97
C LEU A 579 -51.16 2.22 46.35
N VAL A 580 -52.34 2.83 46.42
CA VAL A 580 -53.59 2.15 46.80
C VAL A 580 -54.59 2.24 45.65
N ASP A 581 -55.00 1.08 45.15
CA ASP A 581 -55.93 0.90 44.03
C ASP A 581 -57.28 0.39 44.58
N PRO A 582 -58.30 1.24 44.80
CA PRO A 582 -59.59 0.84 45.37
C PRO A 582 -60.47 0.09 44.36
N TYR A 583 -61.27 -0.87 44.87
CA TYR A 583 -62.29 -1.59 44.09
C TYR A 583 -63.72 -1.08 44.34
N ALA A 584 -63.91 -0.31 45.41
CA ALA A 584 -65.14 0.38 45.77
C ALA A 584 -64.77 1.68 46.53
N PRO A 585 -65.69 2.67 46.63
CA PRO A 585 -65.43 3.90 47.39
C PRO A 585 -64.99 3.59 48.82
N LEU A 586 -63.82 4.11 49.22
CA LEU A 586 -63.27 3.89 50.56
C LEU A 586 -63.75 4.94 51.56
N ARG A 587 -63.98 4.50 52.80
CA ARG A 587 -64.32 5.32 53.97
C ARG A 587 -63.08 5.64 54.82
N ALA A 588 -62.15 4.70 54.93
CA ALA A 588 -60.95 4.87 55.74
C ALA A 588 -59.83 3.94 55.27
N VAL A 589 -58.61 4.24 55.72
CA VAL A 589 -57.42 3.42 55.50
C VAL A 589 -56.56 3.39 56.76
N SER A 590 -56.02 2.23 57.09
CA SER A 590 -55.08 2.07 58.21
C SER A 590 -53.80 1.32 57.82
N VAL A 591 -52.74 1.53 58.59
CA VAL A 591 -51.39 1.04 58.31
C VAL A 591 -50.87 0.16 59.45
N ALA A 592 -50.54 -1.09 59.14
CA ALA A 592 -49.92 -2.05 60.07
C ALA A 592 -48.46 -2.32 59.67
N PRO A 593 -47.53 -2.55 60.62
CA PRO A 593 -47.74 -2.64 62.07
C PRO A 593 -47.93 -1.30 62.81
N GLY A 594 -47.74 -0.17 62.13
CA GLY A 594 -48.04 1.16 62.65
C GLY A 594 -47.31 2.28 61.89
N ALA A 595 -47.77 3.51 62.07
CA ALA A 595 -47.17 4.73 61.49
C ALA A 595 -47.42 5.94 62.41
N MET A 596 -46.46 6.86 62.48
CA MET A 596 -46.63 8.14 63.20
C MET A 596 -47.45 9.16 62.42
N ARG A 597 -47.37 9.16 61.09
CA ARG A 597 -48.09 10.11 60.23
C ARG A 597 -48.40 9.49 58.87
N ILE A 598 -49.62 9.74 58.39
CA ILE A 598 -50.09 9.37 57.05
C ILE A 598 -50.55 10.62 56.31
N GLU A 599 -50.05 10.82 55.09
CA GLU A 599 -50.54 11.84 54.16
C GLU A 599 -51.14 11.18 52.93
N VAL A 600 -52.34 11.60 52.54
CA VAL A 600 -53.04 11.09 51.36
C VAL A 600 -52.88 12.08 50.21
N ARG A 601 -52.47 11.60 49.04
CA ARG A 601 -52.29 12.38 47.81
C ARG A 601 -53.10 11.75 46.66
N PRO A 602 -54.16 12.41 46.15
CA PRO A 602 -54.86 11.94 44.95
C PRO A 602 -53.97 12.05 43.70
N LEU A 603 -54.21 11.18 42.71
CA LEU A 603 -53.46 11.13 41.44
C LEU A 603 -54.22 11.81 40.29
N ASP A 604 -54.66 13.05 40.49
CA ASP A 604 -55.44 13.81 39.52
C ASP A 604 -54.63 15.02 38.95
N PRO A 605 -54.52 15.23 37.62
CA PRO A 605 -53.61 16.23 37.05
C PRO A 605 -53.95 17.70 37.35
N GLY A 606 -55.22 17.98 37.68
CA GLY A 606 -55.72 19.34 37.93
C GLY A 606 -55.61 19.82 39.37
N ALA A 607 -55.20 18.96 40.30
CA ALA A 607 -55.23 19.26 41.73
C ALA A 607 -54.28 20.41 42.10
N ALA A 608 -54.83 21.47 42.68
CA ALA A 608 -54.04 22.61 43.16
C ALA A 608 -53.14 22.19 44.35
N PRO A 609 -51.98 22.85 44.57
CA PRO A 609 -51.13 22.62 45.74
C PRO A 609 -51.82 23.10 47.03
N GLY A 610 -52.77 22.28 47.50
CA GLY A 610 -53.72 22.58 48.57
C GLY A 610 -54.81 21.50 48.71
N GLU A 611 -55.11 20.74 47.63
CA GLU A 611 -55.98 19.56 47.70
C GLU A 611 -55.25 18.33 48.28
N THR A 612 -54.87 18.46 49.55
CA THR A 612 -54.46 17.35 50.41
C THR A 612 -55.59 17.07 51.40
N PHE A 613 -56.00 15.80 51.51
CA PHE A 613 -56.74 15.37 52.70
C PHE A 613 -55.86 15.65 53.94
N PRO A 614 -56.43 16.07 55.07
CA PRO A 614 -55.66 16.47 56.25
C PRO A 614 -54.73 15.35 56.71
N ALA A 615 -53.46 15.68 56.95
CA ALA A 615 -52.45 14.71 57.37
C ALA A 615 -52.84 14.10 58.72
N ALA A 616 -53.07 12.80 58.75
CA ALA A 616 -53.44 12.09 59.96
C ALA A 616 -52.21 11.87 60.85
N LEU A 617 -52.33 12.22 62.12
CA LEU A 617 -51.39 11.82 63.17
C LEU A 617 -51.81 10.42 63.67
N GLY A 618 -50.92 9.44 63.49
CA GLY A 618 -51.18 8.04 63.79
C GLY A 618 -51.47 7.16 62.56
N PRO A 619 -51.84 5.88 62.79
CA PRO A 619 -51.87 4.84 61.76
C PRO A 619 -53.19 4.72 60.98
N HIS A 620 -54.09 5.72 61.04
CA HIS A 620 -55.43 5.66 60.44
C HIS A 620 -55.82 7.01 59.83
N ALA A 621 -56.35 7.02 58.61
CA ALA A 621 -56.84 8.20 57.90
C ALA A 621 -58.25 7.95 57.33
N GLU A 622 -59.18 8.88 57.55
CA GLU A 622 -60.51 8.85 56.93
C GLU A 622 -60.47 9.39 55.49
N LEU A 623 -61.27 8.79 54.61
CA LEU A 623 -61.44 9.18 53.21
C LEU A 623 -62.92 9.42 52.90
N PRO A 624 -63.32 10.59 52.37
CA PRO A 624 -64.72 10.85 52.02
C PRO A 624 -65.09 10.19 50.68
N GLY A 625 -65.16 8.86 50.64
CA GLY A 625 -65.69 8.10 49.50
C GLY A 625 -64.77 8.00 48.28
N VAL A 626 -63.45 7.97 48.48
CA VAL A 626 -62.48 7.96 47.38
C VAL A 626 -62.55 6.65 46.59
N ASP A 627 -62.81 6.74 45.28
CA ASP A 627 -63.03 5.64 44.34
C ASP A 627 -61.95 5.51 43.25
N ARG A 628 -60.87 6.30 43.33
CA ARG A 628 -59.73 6.34 42.39
C ARG A 628 -58.42 6.00 43.10
N THR A 629 -57.40 5.58 42.34
CA THR A 629 -56.05 5.32 42.87
C THR A 629 -55.47 6.57 43.55
N PHE A 630 -54.85 6.39 44.72
CA PHE A 630 -54.13 7.45 45.45
C PHE A 630 -52.80 6.95 46.01
N LEU A 631 -51.95 7.89 46.41
CA LEU A 631 -50.71 7.65 47.14
C LEU A 631 -50.90 7.92 48.63
N LEU A 632 -50.29 7.08 49.46
CA LEU A 632 -50.06 7.33 50.88
C LEU A 632 -48.57 7.55 51.12
N ARG A 633 -48.19 8.66 51.78
CA ARG A 633 -46.85 8.87 52.34
C ARG A 633 -46.90 8.58 53.83
N ILE A 634 -46.05 7.67 54.29
CA ILE A 634 -46.12 7.02 55.61
C ILE A 634 -44.79 7.24 56.33
N ALA A 635 -44.79 8.12 57.32
CA ALA A 635 -43.61 8.47 58.10
C ALA A 635 -43.64 7.83 59.50
N GLY A 636 -42.45 7.46 60.00
CA GLY A 636 -42.29 6.84 61.32
C GLY A 636 -43.02 5.51 61.46
N TRP A 637 -42.74 4.54 60.58
CA TRP A 637 -43.29 3.18 60.67
C TRP A 637 -42.41 2.29 61.57
N SER A 638 -43.01 1.40 62.35
CA SER A 638 -42.39 0.76 63.52
C SER A 638 -41.38 -0.37 63.25
N GLY A 639 -40.81 -0.45 62.04
CA GLY A 639 -39.76 -1.42 61.66
C GLY A 639 -38.51 -0.79 61.03
N ALA A 640 -38.39 0.54 61.04
CA ALA A 640 -37.25 1.28 60.51
C ALA A 640 -36.03 1.26 61.46
N ASP A 641 -35.39 0.09 61.58
CA ASP A 641 -34.16 -0.10 62.37
C ASP A 641 -32.92 0.24 61.52
N GLU A 642 -32.22 1.32 61.86
CA GLU A 642 -31.18 1.97 61.01
C GLU A 642 -30.01 1.04 60.65
N GLY A 643 -29.69 0.09 61.53
CA GLY A 643 -28.52 -0.80 61.42
C GLY A 643 -28.51 -1.73 60.20
N ARG A 644 -29.59 -1.80 59.41
CA ARG A 644 -29.69 -2.66 58.21
C ARG A 644 -29.48 -1.99 56.86
N PHE A 645 -29.48 -0.65 56.76
CA PHE A 645 -29.64 0.03 55.47
C PHE A 645 -28.40 0.66 54.84
N ILE A 646 -27.29 0.78 55.57
CA ILE A 646 -26.13 1.60 55.14
C ILE A 646 -25.25 0.92 54.07
N SER A 647 -25.34 -0.40 53.88
CA SER A 647 -24.38 -1.19 53.08
C SER A 647 -24.65 -1.27 51.56
N ALA A 648 -25.39 -0.31 50.97
CA ALA A 648 -25.93 -0.43 49.61
C ALA A 648 -25.66 0.77 48.66
N VAL A 649 -24.85 1.75 49.06
CA VAL A 649 -24.41 2.86 48.17
C VAL A 649 -22.91 2.72 47.87
N ASP A 650 -22.55 1.60 47.24
CA ASP A 650 -21.20 1.42 46.69
C ASP A 650 -21.10 2.15 45.34
N VAL A 651 -20.13 3.07 45.21
CA VAL A 651 -19.91 3.85 43.98
C VAL A 651 -19.11 2.98 43.00
N THR A 652 -19.84 2.03 42.39
CA THR A 652 -19.30 0.88 41.65
C THR A 652 -18.48 1.24 40.40
N GLY A 653 -17.20 1.55 40.63
CA GLY A 653 -16.11 1.33 39.69
C GLY A 653 -15.87 2.42 38.63
N GLN A 654 -14.60 2.85 38.52
CA GLN A 654 -14.12 3.52 37.32
C GLN A 654 -14.08 2.53 36.14
N ARG A 655 -15.16 2.47 35.35
CA ARG A 655 -15.18 1.75 34.07
C ARG A 655 -14.09 2.29 33.14
N SER A 656 -13.15 1.42 32.76
CA SER A 656 -12.21 1.70 31.68
C SER A 656 -12.95 1.88 30.36
N LEU A 657 -12.66 2.95 29.62
CA LEU A 657 -13.26 3.20 28.30
C LEU A 657 -12.84 2.13 27.28
N THR A 658 -13.79 1.69 26.45
CA THR A 658 -13.55 0.87 25.26
C THR A 658 -12.81 1.65 24.19
N VAL A 659 -12.22 0.94 23.21
CA VAL A 659 -11.54 1.59 22.08
C VAL A 659 -12.50 2.44 21.24
N GLU A 660 -13.74 1.99 21.05
CA GLU A 660 -14.79 2.75 20.37
C GLU A 660 -15.15 4.04 21.13
N GLU A 661 -15.25 4.03 22.46
CA GLU A 661 -15.50 5.21 23.29
C GLU A 661 -14.36 6.24 23.23
N VAL A 662 -13.10 5.78 23.28
CA VAL A 662 -11.93 6.67 23.14
C VAL A 662 -11.95 7.33 21.75
N ILE A 663 -12.27 6.57 20.69
CA ILE A 663 -12.36 7.09 19.31
C ILE A 663 -13.51 8.11 19.19
N ALA A 664 -14.70 7.82 19.73
CA ALA A 664 -15.85 8.71 19.66
C ALA A 664 -15.61 10.04 20.41
N ARG A 665 -15.01 9.98 21.61
CA ARG A 665 -14.63 11.17 22.38
C ARG A 665 -13.52 11.98 21.68
N HIS A 666 -12.52 11.31 21.11
CA HIS A 666 -11.49 11.96 20.31
C HIS A 666 -12.06 12.68 19.08
N GLN A 667 -12.97 12.04 18.34
CA GLN A 667 -13.62 12.66 17.18
C GLN A 667 -14.43 13.91 17.59
N ALA A 668 -15.11 13.89 18.74
CA ALA A 668 -15.83 15.04 19.27
C ALA A 668 -14.88 16.19 19.67
N ALA A 669 -13.73 15.87 20.27
CA ALA A 669 -12.66 16.84 20.55
C ALA A 669 -12.07 17.44 19.26
N ALA A 670 -11.75 16.61 18.27
CA ALA A 670 -11.24 17.04 16.97
C ALA A 670 -12.27 17.85 16.16
N ALA A 671 -13.57 17.59 16.32
CA ALA A 671 -14.64 18.42 15.76
C ALA A 671 -14.76 19.78 16.48
N ARG A 672 -14.61 19.80 17.81
CA ARG A 672 -14.58 21.03 18.63
C ARG A 672 -13.43 21.93 18.22
N GLN A 673 -12.24 21.36 18.09
CA GLN A 673 -11.03 22.06 17.63
C GLN A 673 -11.19 22.64 16.21
N ARG A 674 -11.81 21.93 15.27
CA ARG A 674 -12.06 22.44 13.89
C ARG A 674 -13.13 23.54 13.82
N ARG A 675 -14.00 23.67 14.82
CA ARG A 675 -14.92 24.81 14.96
C ARG A 675 -14.23 26.05 15.57
N GLN A 676 -13.23 25.80 16.42
CA GLN A 676 -12.41 26.80 17.12
C GLN A 676 -11.29 27.37 16.23
N VAL A 677 -10.62 26.53 15.43
CA VAL A 677 -9.58 26.89 14.46
C VAL A 677 -10.18 26.78 13.05
N ARG A 678 -10.78 27.89 12.58
CA ARG A 678 -11.45 28.01 11.27
C ARG A 678 -10.46 28.21 10.13
N SER A 679 -9.31 28.81 10.44
CA SER A 679 -8.14 28.89 9.57
C SER A 679 -6.87 28.87 10.41
N LEU A 680 -5.75 28.46 9.81
CA LEU A 680 -4.45 28.37 10.46
C LEU A 680 -3.37 28.82 9.47
N ILE A 681 -2.45 29.66 9.94
CA ILE A 681 -1.14 29.82 9.32
C ILE A 681 -0.12 29.25 10.30
N ALA A 682 0.57 28.17 9.91
CA ALA A 682 1.66 27.59 10.70
C ALA A 682 2.99 27.84 9.98
N SER A 683 4.01 28.33 10.69
CA SER A 683 5.31 28.71 10.12
C SER A 683 6.45 27.92 10.77
N GLY A 684 7.49 27.61 9.99
CA GLY A 684 8.65 26.89 10.50
C GLY A 684 9.64 26.48 9.42
N THR A 685 10.27 25.32 9.60
CA THR A 685 11.30 24.79 8.70
C THR A 685 11.02 23.35 8.32
N MET A 686 11.32 22.99 7.07
CA MET A 686 11.37 21.61 6.62
C MET A 686 12.79 21.30 6.15
N VAL A 687 13.28 20.11 6.49
CA VAL A 687 14.56 19.56 6.04
C VAL A 687 14.32 18.18 5.45
N ILE A 688 14.79 17.93 4.24
CA ILE A 688 14.77 16.62 3.57
C ILE A 688 16.21 16.19 3.34
N SER A 689 16.63 15.12 4.01
CA SER A 689 17.95 14.49 3.83
C SER A 689 17.85 13.27 2.90
N PHE A 690 18.78 13.17 1.95
CA PHE A 690 18.87 12.12 0.94
C PHE A 690 20.21 11.38 1.06
N GLN A 691 20.18 10.06 1.22
CA GLN A 691 21.38 9.22 1.19
C GLN A 691 21.64 8.72 -0.24
N VAL A 692 22.41 9.49 -1.00
CA VAL A 692 22.72 9.23 -2.42
C VAL A 692 24.00 8.37 -2.53
N PRO A 693 23.97 7.19 -3.16
CA PRO A 693 25.18 6.41 -3.42
C PRO A 693 26.20 7.19 -4.24
N GLY A 694 27.47 7.18 -3.84
CA GLY A 694 28.54 8.02 -4.43
C GLY A 694 28.80 9.35 -3.70
N LEU A 695 28.02 9.70 -2.67
CA LEU A 695 28.25 10.85 -1.79
C LEU A 695 28.32 10.38 -0.33
N ASP A 696 29.42 10.70 0.35
CA ASP A 696 29.66 10.28 1.75
C ASP A 696 28.86 11.15 2.74
N ALA A 697 28.79 12.46 2.48
CA ALA A 697 27.95 13.38 3.22
C ALA A 697 26.51 13.36 2.68
N PRO A 698 25.47 13.38 3.54
CA PRO A 698 24.09 13.40 3.08
C PRO A 698 23.80 14.67 2.28
N MET A 699 23.08 14.56 1.16
CA MET A 699 22.51 15.75 0.53
C MET A 699 21.32 16.23 1.37
N THR A 700 21.16 17.53 1.53
CA THR A 700 20.01 18.10 2.24
C THR A 700 19.29 19.14 1.40
N ILE A 701 17.99 19.26 1.62
CA ILE A 701 17.16 20.33 1.06
C ILE A 701 16.40 20.92 2.23
N SER A 702 16.64 22.19 2.53
CA SER A 702 15.94 22.89 3.62
C SER A 702 15.14 24.06 3.10
N SER A 703 13.92 24.25 3.58
CA SER A 703 13.06 25.39 3.23
C SER A 703 12.41 25.99 4.46
N GLU A 704 12.33 27.32 4.51
CA GLU A 704 11.36 28.01 5.37
C GLU A 704 9.97 27.70 4.81
N THR A 705 9.09 27.19 5.66
CA THR A 705 7.86 26.51 5.24
C THR A 705 6.69 27.11 5.98
N VAL A 706 5.67 27.55 5.23
CA VAL A 706 4.43 28.13 5.78
C VAL A 706 3.26 27.32 5.27
N ILE A 707 2.44 26.81 6.17
CA ILE A 707 1.24 26.02 5.86
C ILE A 707 0.01 26.90 6.06
N TYR A 708 -0.87 26.90 5.06
CA TYR A 708 -2.14 27.61 5.02
C TYR A 708 -3.27 26.58 5.00
N GLU A 709 -3.98 26.46 6.11
CA GLU A 709 -5.12 25.55 6.28
C GLU A 709 -6.42 26.32 6.51
N ALA A 710 -7.47 25.95 5.77
CA ALA A 710 -8.86 26.40 5.96
C ALA A 710 -9.82 25.39 5.27
N PRO A 711 -11.14 25.45 5.48
CA PRO A 711 -12.09 24.61 4.75
C PRO A 711 -11.91 24.71 3.22
N GLY A 712 -11.47 23.61 2.60
CA GLY A 712 -11.17 23.54 1.16
C GLY A 712 -9.78 24.04 0.74
N VAL A 713 -8.95 24.55 1.66
CA VAL A 713 -7.60 25.05 1.39
C VAL A 713 -6.59 24.26 2.23
N SER A 714 -5.65 23.61 1.54
CA SER A 714 -4.53 22.87 2.12
C SER A 714 -3.32 23.18 1.25
N GLU A 715 -2.61 24.25 1.60
CA GLU A 715 -1.52 24.81 0.80
C GLU A 715 -0.24 25.04 1.61
N VAL A 716 0.89 24.88 0.94
CA VAL A 716 2.22 25.01 1.54
C VAL A 716 3.06 25.95 0.68
N GLU A 717 3.52 27.03 1.28
CA GLU A 717 4.53 27.93 0.72
C GLU A 717 5.93 27.50 1.19
N GLN A 718 6.87 27.41 0.26
CA GLN A 718 8.30 27.19 0.52
C GLN A 718 9.10 28.41 0.08
N ARG A 719 9.72 29.07 1.07
CA ARG A 719 10.62 30.21 0.93
C ARG A 719 12.06 29.76 1.16
N HIS A 720 13.00 30.52 0.59
CA HIS A 720 14.45 30.32 0.76
C HIS A 720 14.87 28.84 0.73
N ILE A 721 14.57 28.14 -0.38
CA ILE A 721 14.98 26.73 -0.52
C ILE A 721 16.48 26.67 -0.72
N ARG A 722 17.16 25.99 0.20
CA ARG A 722 18.62 25.83 0.23
C ARG A 722 18.99 24.39 -0.08
N LEU A 723 19.88 24.20 -1.04
CA LEU A 723 20.47 22.90 -1.36
C LEU A 723 21.76 22.76 -0.56
N ASN A 724 21.90 21.65 0.18
CA ASN A 724 23.01 21.41 1.11
C ASN A 724 23.20 22.53 2.15
N GLY A 725 22.09 23.19 2.52
CA GLY A 725 22.10 24.35 3.41
C GLY A 725 22.49 25.68 2.76
N LEU A 726 22.85 25.67 1.48
CA LEU A 726 23.34 26.82 0.73
C LEU A 726 22.22 27.49 -0.08
N ASP A 727 22.17 28.83 -0.06
CA ASP A 727 21.23 29.62 -0.87
C ASP A 727 21.53 29.44 -2.38
N TYR A 728 20.60 28.84 -3.13
CA TYR A 728 20.79 28.48 -4.55
C TYR A 728 19.96 29.38 -5.47
N GLU A 729 20.63 30.28 -6.20
CA GLU A 729 20.01 31.26 -7.10
C GLU A 729 19.84 30.71 -8.53
N THR A 730 18.62 30.77 -9.06
CA THR A 730 18.27 30.37 -10.43
C THR A 730 17.82 31.59 -11.25
N GLU A 731 18.53 31.91 -12.32
CA GLU A 731 18.47 33.20 -13.03
C GLU A 731 17.14 33.53 -13.74
N LYS A 732 16.20 32.58 -13.91
CA LYS A 732 14.87 32.81 -14.52
C LYS A 732 13.76 31.98 -13.87
N ASP A 733 12.67 32.64 -13.50
CA ASP A 733 11.36 32.08 -13.08
C ASP A 733 11.34 30.99 -11.99
N GLY A 734 12.31 31.06 -11.08
CA GLY A 734 12.17 30.62 -9.69
C GLY A 734 12.46 29.15 -9.39
N VAL A 735 13.22 28.98 -8.30
CA VAL A 735 13.35 27.81 -7.38
C VAL A 735 13.29 26.41 -8.02
N PRO A 736 14.35 25.58 -7.92
CA PRO A 736 14.40 24.29 -8.57
C PRO A 736 13.19 23.41 -8.22
N ARG A 737 12.45 22.96 -9.25
CA ARG A 737 11.26 22.11 -9.09
C ARG A 737 11.67 20.66 -8.84
N LEU A 738 11.97 20.40 -7.58
CA LEU A 738 12.29 19.08 -7.06
C LEU A 738 11.17 18.07 -7.37
N PRO A 739 11.47 16.77 -7.45
CA PRO A 739 10.41 15.76 -7.42
C PRO A 739 9.67 15.87 -6.07
N ILE A 740 8.33 15.87 -6.08
CA ILE A 740 7.54 15.84 -4.84
C ILE A 740 7.72 14.46 -4.21
N VAL A 741 8.58 14.38 -3.18
CA VAL A 741 8.92 13.16 -2.45
C VAL A 741 7.82 12.85 -1.42
N GLU A 742 6.69 12.38 -1.92
CA GLU A 742 5.57 11.97 -1.08
C GLU A 742 4.89 10.69 -1.58
N PRO A 743 4.31 9.89 -0.67
CA PRO A 743 3.42 8.80 -1.03
C PRO A 743 2.10 9.31 -1.64
N GLU A 744 1.28 8.38 -2.12
CA GLU A 744 -0.09 8.69 -2.57
C GLU A 744 -0.95 9.09 -1.35
N ARG A 745 -1.82 10.10 -1.48
CA ARG A 745 -2.71 10.51 -0.38
C ARG A 745 -3.59 9.35 0.08
N VAL A 746 -3.66 9.12 1.39
CA VAL A 746 -4.55 8.12 1.97
C VAL A 746 -5.98 8.68 1.98
N SER A 747 -6.87 8.04 1.22
CA SER A 747 -8.26 8.52 1.00
C SER A 747 -9.15 8.46 2.25
N GLU A 748 -8.81 7.61 3.21
CA GLU A 748 -9.52 7.42 4.47
C GLU A 748 -8.45 7.35 5.59
N PRO A 749 -8.12 8.45 6.27
CA PRO A 749 -7.15 8.45 7.36
C PRO A 749 -7.70 7.72 8.60
N PRO A 750 -6.84 7.19 9.48
CA PRO A 750 -7.26 6.59 10.75
C PRO A 750 -7.98 7.62 11.63
N LEU A 751 -8.80 7.13 12.57
CA LEU A 751 -9.66 7.90 13.48
C LEU A 751 -10.71 8.82 12.82
N ALA A 752 -10.74 8.98 11.50
CA ALA A 752 -11.79 9.73 10.81
C ALA A 752 -13.11 8.94 10.72
N ILE A 753 -14.23 9.67 10.66
CA ILE A 753 -15.54 9.09 10.34
C ILE A 753 -15.60 8.89 8.81
N SER A 754 -15.90 7.67 8.39
CA SER A 754 -15.97 7.26 6.99
C SER A 754 -17.17 6.33 6.74
N LEU A 755 -17.65 6.28 5.50
CA LEU A 755 -18.74 5.38 5.09
C LEU A 755 -18.36 3.89 5.23
N SER A 756 -17.07 3.57 5.05
CA SER A 756 -16.52 2.22 5.17
C SER A 756 -15.57 2.08 6.36
N GLU A 757 -15.79 1.06 7.20
CA GLU A 757 -14.82 0.66 8.23
C GLU A 757 -13.62 -0.03 7.57
N VAL A 758 -12.64 0.76 7.13
CA VAL A 758 -11.39 0.27 6.51
C VAL A 758 -10.30 -0.11 7.52
N TYR A 759 -10.46 0.26 8.79
CA TYR A 759 -9.53 -0.03 9.88
C TYR A 759 -10.13 -0.94 10.95
N ARG A 760 -9.27 -1.65 11.68
CA ARG A 760 -9.54 -2.28 12.98
C ARG A 760 -8.67 -1.57 14.02
N TYR A 761 -9.25 -1.27 15.17
CA TYR A 761 -8.58 -0.58 16.28
C TYR A 761 -8.44 -1.52 17.48
N HIS A 762 -7.42 -1.27 18.30
CA HIS A 762 -7.13 -1.99 19.54
C HIS A 762 -6.61 -0.99 20.58
N LEU A 763 -7.15 -0.98 21.79
CA LEU A 763 -6.59 -0.26 22.92
C LEU A 763 -5.44 -1.10 23.49
N GLU A 764 -4.20 -0.62 23.40
CA GLU A 764 -3.02 -1.30 23.98
C GLU A 764 -2.89 -1.02 25.49
N GLY A 765 -3.36 0.14 25.95
CA GLY A 765 -3.35 0.53 27.37
C GLY A 765 -3.34 2.05 27.57
N ARG A 766 -2.79 2.49 28.70
CA ARG A 766 -2.39 3.88 28.94
C ARG A 766 -0.86 3.97 29.07
N GLU A 767 -0.27 4.99 28.46
CA GLU A 767 1.15 5.36 28.60
C GLU A 767 1.25 6.84 28.98
N LYS A 768 2.37 7.27 29.58
CA LYS A 768 2.64 8.70 29.82
C LYS A 768 3.42 9.33 28.68
N GLU A 769 2.74 10.05 27.80
CA GLU A 769 3.36 10.81 26.71
C GLU A 769 3.56 12.27 27.15
N ARG A 770 4.82 12.73 27.16
CA ARG A 770 5.21 14.10 27.58
C ARG A 770 4.68 14.51 28.97
N GLY A 771 4.56 13.53 29.88
CA GLY A 771 4.07 13.72 31.26
C GLY A 771 2.56 13.66 31.44
N ARG A 772 1.79 13.60 30.34
CA ARG A 772 0.32 13.43 30.34
C ARG A 772 -0.04 11.95 30.21
N ASP A 773 -1.05 11.50 30.94
CA ASP A 773 -1.61 10.16 30.73
C ASP A 773 -2.37 10.12 29.39
N ALA A 774 -2.13 9.10 28.59
CA ALA A 774 -2.68 8.98 27.24
C ALA A 774 -3.12 7.55 26.93
N TYR A 775 -4.30 7.39 26.31
CA TYR A 775 -4.74 6.12 25.74
C TYR A 775 -3.94 5.80 24.47
N VAL A 776 -3.40 4.58 24.38
CA VAL A 776 -2.63 4.12 23.22
C VAL A 776 -3.49 3.23 22.34
N LEU A 777 -3.85 3.70 21.15
CA LEU A 777 -4.63 2.95 20.18
C LEU A 777 -3.73 2.45 19.04
N ALA A 778 -3.66 1.14 18.84
CA ALA A 778 -3.13 0.54 17.62
C ALA A 778 -4.21 0.45 16.55
N PHE A 779 -3.83 0.65 15.27
CA PHE A 779 -4.75 0.58 14.14
C PHE A 779 -4.14 -0.18 12.95
N GLU A 780 -4.94 -1.09 12.37
CA GLU A 780 -4.56 -1.90 11.22
C GLU A 780 -5.62 -1.84 10.09
N PRO A 781 -5.23 -1.87 8.81
CA PRO A 781 -6.18 -1.90 7.71
C PRO A 781 -6.85 -3.28 7.59
N ARG A 782 -8.19 -3.31 7.50
CA ARG A 782 -9.00 -4.53 7.34
C ARG A 782 -8.92 -5.15 5.94
N ALA A 783 -8.51 -4.39 4.92
CA ALA A 783 -8.49 -4.81 3.52
C ALA A 783 -7.12 -4.58 2.86
N GLU A 784 -6.54 -5.63 2.26
CA GLU A 784 -5.27 -5.51 1.54
C GLU A 784 -5.43 -4.80 0.18
N GLY A 785 -4.42 -4.01 -0.21
CA GLY A 785 -4.24 -3.51 -1.57
C GLY A 785 -4.76 -2.09 -1.85
N ARG A 786 -5.47 -1.44 -0.91
CA ARG A 786 -5.62 0.03 -0.89
C ARG A 786 -4.43 0.65 -0.16
N SER A 787 -4.06 1.89 -0.47
CA SER A 787 -3.06 2.60 0.32
C SER A 787 -3.73 3.21 1.56
N LEU A 788 -3.39 2.62 2.71
CA LEU A 788 -3.97 2.86 4.03
C LEU A 788 -2.84 2.78 5.06
N PHE A 789 -2.99 3.46 6.20
CA PHE A 789 -1.98 3.45 7.26
C PHE A 789 -2.10 2.22 8.18
N ARG A 790 -1.02 1.90 8.89
CA ARG A 790 -0.96 0.98 10.04
C ARG A 790 -0.02 1.59 11.07
N GLY A 791 -0.43 1.66 12.33
CA GLY A 791 0.34 2.42 13.32
C GLY A 791 -0.25 2.43 14.72
N ARG A 792 0.23 3.37 15.53
CA ARG A 792 -0.28 3.68 16.87
C ARG A 792 -0.55 5.18 17.00
N VAL A 793 -1.44 5.56 17.91
CA VAL A 793 -1.81 6.95 18.21
C VAL A 793 -2.06 7.10 19.70
N TRP A 794 -1.51 8.18 20.27
CA TRP A 794 -1.58 8.54 21.68
C TRP A 794 -2.61 9.66 21.84
N ILE A 795 -3.65 9.40 22.63
CA ILE A 795 -4.80 10.29 22.84
C ILE A 795 -4.84 10.69 24.30
N ASP A 796 -4.72 11.99 24.58
CA ASP A 796 -4.73 12.60 25.90
C ASP A 796 -5.94 12.13 26.72
N ALA A 797 -5.73 11.65 27.95
CA ALA A 797 -6.77 10.96 28.70
C ALA A 797 -7.93 11.85 29.17
N ASP A 798 -7.67 13.15 29.33
CA ASP A 798 -8.62 14.14 29.85
C ASP A 798 -9.34 14.90 28.72
N SER A 799 -8.56 15.43 27.76
CA SER A 799 -9.09 16.27 26.67
C SER A 799 -9.46 15.48 25.41
N PHE A 800 -9.04 14.22 25.31
CA PHE A 800 -9.16 13.36 24.12
C PHE A 800 -8.50 13.96 22.86
N ALA A 801 -7.56 14.88 23.04
CA ALA A 801 -6.74 15.43 21.97
C ALA A 801 -5.70 14.41 21.47
N MET A 802 -5.28 14.57 20.22
CA MET A 802 -4.19 13.79 19.65
C MET A 802 -2.85 14.37 20.12
N LEU A 803 -2.05 13.59 20.84
CA LEU A 803 -0.71 14.00 21.29
C LEU A 803 0.36 13.61 20.27
N ARG A 804 0.24 12.39 19.72
CA ARG A 804 1.20 11.82 18.76
C ARG A 804 0.57 10.73 17.90
N VAL A 805 1.04 10.58 16.66
CA VAL A 805 0.77 9.44 15.77
C VAL A 805 2.11 8.84 15.33
N ALA A 806 2.19 7.52 15.26
CA ALA A 806 3.29 6.80 14.60
C ALA A 806 2.72 5.82 13.57
N ALA A 807 2.77 6.20 12.29
CA ALA A 807 2.10 5.51 11.19
C ALA A 807 3.06 4.98 10.13
N SER A 808 2.67 3.90 9.46
CA SER A 808 3.34 3.34 8.29
C SER A 808 2.34 3.12 7.16
N GLN A 809 2.67 3.52 5.94
CA GLN A 809 1.74 3.46 4.82
C GLN A 809 1.90 2.17 4.03
N THR A 810 0.82 1.41 3.91
CA THR A 810 0.82 0.11 3.25
C THR A 810 0.49 0.21 1.75
N SER A 811 0.87 -0.81 0.99
CA SER A 811 0.41 -1.04 -0.39
C SER A 811 0.61 0.16 -1.34
N LEU A 812 1.69 0.91 -1.13
CA LEU A 812 2.17 2.01 -1.98
C LEU A 812 2.43 1.56 -3.42
N ARG A 813 2.15 2.43 -4.40
CA ARG A 813 2.22 2.12 -5.84
C ARG A 813 3.11 3.07 -6.66
N GLY A 814 3.55 4.19 -6.07
CA GLY A 814 4.39 5.20 -6.72
C GLY A 814 5.90 4.96 -6.57
N ALA A 815 6.68 6.02 -6.73
CA ALA A 815 8.13 6.01 -6.51
C ALA A 815 8.51 5.86 -5.02
N ILE A 816 7.69 6.39 -4.11
CA ILE A 816 7.80 6.06 -2.68
C ILE A 816 7.27 4.65 -2.47
N ILE A 817 8.16 3.73 -2.12
CA ILE A 817 7.89 2.29 -1.93
C ILE A 817 7.77 1.90 -0.45
N SER A 818 8.11 2.82 0.44
CA SER A 818 8.08 2.66 1.90
C SER A 818 7.92 4.05 2.50
N ALA A 819 7.00 4.21 3.45
CA ALA A 819 6.84 5.44 4.22
C ALA A 819 6.43 5.10 5.66
N GLN A 820 7.24 5.53 6.63
CA GLN A 820 6.90 5.67 8.03
C GLN A 820 6.87 7.17 8.35
N GLN A 821 5.92 7.62 9.17
CA GLN A 821 5.78 9.00 9.62
C GLN A 821 5.40 9.01 11.10
N GLU A 822 6.08 9.83 11.88
CA GLU A 822 5.75 10.11 13.27
C GLU A 822 5.43 11.61 13.41
N ASP A 823 4.21 11.91 13.82
CA ASP A 823 3.66 13.25 13.93
C ASP A 823 3.41 13.57 15.40
N GLU A 824 3.96 14.70 15.87
CA GLU A 824 3.86 15.16 17.25
C GLU A 824 3.07 16.47 17.30
N PHE A 825 2.11 16.54 18.23
CA PHE A 825 1.23 17.68 18.40
C PHE A 825 1.67 18.52 19.62
N VAL A 826 1.37 19.82 19.55
CA VAL A 826 1.69 20.81 20.58
C VAL A 826 0.45 21.62 20.94
N PRO A 827 0.26 22.00 22.22
CA PRO A 827 -0.84 22.85 22.63
C PRO A 827 -0.58 24.30 22.20
N VAL A 828 -1.57 24.89 21.55
CA VAL A 828 -1.57 26.27 21.04
C VAL A 828 -2.86 26.94 21.48
N GLU A 829 -2.81 28.16 22.00
CA GLU A 829 -4.03 28.88 22.37
C GLU A 829 -4.76 29.41 21.12
N ALA A 830 -6.06 29.14 21.04
CA ALA A 830 -6.93 29.62 19.97
C ALA A 830 -8.26 30.11 20.57
N GLY A 831 -8.34 31.41 20.88
CA GLY A 831 -9.55 32.05 21.42
C GLY A 831 -9.91 31.60 22.84
N GLY A 832 -8.98 31.73 23.80
CA GLY A 832 -9.22 31.43 25.21
C GLY A 832 -9.31 29.93 25.54
N ARG A 833 -8.92 29.04 24.61
CA ARG A 833 -8.88 27.58 24.78
C ARG A 833 -7.68 26.99 24.05
N MET A 834 -7.15 25.88 24.57
CA MET A 834 -6.07 25.13 23.92
C MET A 834 -6.59 24.29 22.74
N ALA A 835 -5.86 24.34 21.63
CA ALA A 835 -5.98 23.47 20.47
C ALA A 835 -4.67 22.70 20.28
N TRP A 836 -4.72 21.44 19.86
CA TRP A 836 -3.54 20.61 19.64
C TRP A 836 -3.20 20.55 18.15
N LEU A 837 -2.17 21.31 17.76
CA LEU A 837 -1.77 21.50 16.36
C LEU A 837 -0.46 20.77 16.08
N LEU A 838 -0.19 20.44 14.81
CA LEU A 838 1.04 19.74 14.42
C LEU A 838 2.27 20.60 14.75
N GLY A 839 3.14 20.12 15.63
CA GLY A 839 4.40 20.79 15.99
C GLY A 839 5.61 20.23 15.23
N ARG A 840 5.67 18.90 15.07
CA ARG A 840 6.74 18.21 14.34
C ARG A 840 6.16 17.04 13.53
N SER A 841 6.68 16.83 12.33
CA SER A 841 6.41 15.64 11.50
C SER A 841 7.73 15.08 11.01
N GLU A 842 8.01 13.82 11.34
CA GLU A 842 9.26 13.13 11.01
C GLU A 842 8.97 11.88 10.18
N ALA A 843 9.32 11.93 8.89
CA ALA A 843 9.01 10.89 7.93
C ALA A 843 10.27 10.20 7.38
N HIS A 844 10.32 8.88 7.54
CA HIS A 844 11.34 8.01 6.97
C HIS A 844 10.76 7.27 5.77
N GLN A 845 11.25 7.62 4.58
CA GLN A 845 10.77 7.09 3.32
C GLN A 845 11.88 6.34 2.57
N VAL A 846 11.49 5.52 1.59
CA VAL A 846 12.41 5.07 0.54
C VAL A 846 11.82 5.40 -0.81
N TYR A 847 12.60 6.16 -1.56
CA TYR A 847 12.35 6.50 -2.94
C TYR A 847 13.06 5.49 -3.84
N ALA A 848 12.28 4.71 -4.59
CA ALA A 848 12.75 3.94 -5.72
C ALA A 848 12.67 4.83 -6.97
N GLY A 849 13.84 5.30 -7.40
CA GLY A 849 14.04 6.21 -8.52
C GLY A 849 15.53 6.40 -8.77
N ALA A 850 15.91 7.05 -9.87
CA ALA A 850 17.31 7.15 -10.34
C ALA A 850 18.06 5.80 -10.52
N GLY A 851 17.38 4.64 -10.39
CA GLY A 851 17.99 3.32 -10.37
C GLY A 851 18.39 2.79 -8.99
N TYR A 852 18.31 3.63 -7.98
CA TYR A 852 18.66 3.32 -6.61
C TYR A 852 17.41 3.24 -5.72
N ARG A 853 17.63 2.81 -4.48
CA ARG A 853 16.64 2.89 -3.39
C ARG A 853 17.21 3.88 -2.39
N THR A 854 16.87 5.14 -2.56
CA THR A 854 17.38 6.25 -1.75
C THR A 854 16.58 6.32 -0.45
N PRO A 855 17.20 6.07 0.72
CA PRO A 855 16.62 6.44 2.01
C PRO A 855 16.45 7.96 2.07
N ILE A 856 15.28 8.40 2.52
CA ILE A 856 14.97 9.81 2.69
C ILE A 856 14.42 10.03 4.09
N HIS A 857 14.94 11.05 4.76
CA HIS A 857 14.56 11.46 6.10
C HIS A 857 14.07 12.91 6.03
N ARG A 858 12.75 13.11 6.15
CA ARG A 858 12.10 14.42 6.17
C ARG A 858 11.78 14.78 7.62
N VAL A 859 12.18 15.97 8.05
CA VAL A 859 11.75 16.57 9.31
C VAL A 859 11.09 17.92 9.00
N LEU A 860 9.84 18.07 9.37
CA LEU A 860 9.11 19.34 9.41
C LEU A 860 8.97 19.75 10.88
N THR A 861 9.36 20.97 11.20
CA THR A 861 9.19 21.57 12.53
C THR A 861 8.48 22.91 12.38
N LEU A 862 7.25 23.00 12.90
CA LEU A 862 6.42 24.20 12.91
C LEU A 862 6.63 24.91 14.26
N ALA A 863 7.22 26.10 14.20
CA ALA A 863 7.69 26.86 15.36
C ALA A 863 6.72 27.98 15.77
N GLN A 864 5.78 28.35 14.89
CA GLN A 864 4.73 29.33 15.16
C GLN A 864 3.41 28.84 14.57
N HIS A 865 2.32 29.12 15.29
CA HIS A 865 0.97 28.75 14.90
C HIS A 865 0.06 29.95 15.12
N GLU A 866 -0.54 30.45 14.05
CA GLU A 866 -1.50 31.55 14.08
C GLU A 866 -2.89 31.00 13.76
N PRO A 867 -3.70 30.64 14.78
CA PRO A 867 -5.09 30.22 14.58
C PRO A 867 -6.00 31.44 14.36
N ASN A 868 -6.88 31.36 13.37
CA ASN A 868 -7.81 32.42 12.93
C ASN A 868 -7.15 33.80 12.64
N PRO A 869 -6.05 33.89 11.87
CA PRO A 869 -5.36 35.16 11.67
C PRO A 869 -6.23 36.11 10.83
N ALA A 870 -6.49 37.31 11.34
CA ALA A 870 -7.43 38.27 10.74
C ALA A 870 -7.13 38.62 9.27
N GLY A 871 -5.87 38.50 8.84
CA GLY A 871 -5.43 38.71 7.46
C GLY A 871 -5.30 37.46 6.59
N PHE A 872 -5.88 36.30 6.96
CA PHE A 872 -5.64 35.00 6.29
C PHE A 872 -5.70 35.07 4.76
N ALA A 873 -6.82 35.54 4.20
CA ALA A 873 -7.03 35.60 2.75
C ALA A 873 -6.04 36.55 2.05
N ALA A 874 -5.72 37.70 2.66
CA ALA A 874 -4.74 38.63 2.14
C ALA A 874 -3.31 38.05 2.16
N ARG A 875 -2.96 37.30 3.22
CA ARG A 875 -1.64 36.63 3.34
C ARG A 875 -1.50 35.43 2.40
N LEU A 876 -2.58 34.73 2.08
CA LEU A 876 -2.59 33.67 1.07
C LEU A 876 -2.50 34.26 -0.35
N ALA A 877 -3.26 35.33 -0.64
CA ALA A 877 -3.14 36.06 -1.91
C ALA A 877 -1.74 36.64 -2.11
N ALA A 878 -1.11 37.17 -1.05
CA ALA A 878 0.28 37.62 -1.07
C ALA A 878 1.27 36.46 -1.35
N ALA A 879 1.06 35.28 -0.75
CA ALA A 879 1.85 34.08 -1.05
C ALA A 879 1.69 33.63 -2.52
N HIS A 880 0.49 33.72 -3.09
CA HIS A 880 0.25 33.47 -4.52
C HIS A 880 0.93 34.51 -5.43
N ALA A 881 0.88 35.79 -5.05
CA ALA A 881 1.55 36.90 -5.72
C ALA A 881 3.09 36.83 -5.65
N SER A 882 3.64 36.24 -4.60
CA SER A 882 5.07 36.06 -4.37
C SER A 882 5.75 35.20 -5.47
N PRO A 883 7.09 35.24 -5.59
CA PRO A 883 7.86 34.29 -6.40
C PRO A 883 8.06 32.92 -5.73
N ALA A 884 7.52 32.68 -4.53
CA ALA A 884 7.75 31.46 -3.77
C ALA A 884 7.12 30.22 -4.43
N VAL A 885 7.64 29.05 -4.03
CA VAL A 885 7.07 27.75 -4.38
C VAL A 885 5.81 27.54 -3.57
N MET A 886 4.66 27.56 -4.24
CA MET A 886 3.38 27.16 -3.66
C MET A 886 3.08 25.71 -4.05
N MET A 887 2.59 24.93 -3.11
CA MET A 887 2.04 23.59 -3.30
C MET A 887 0.62 23.52 -2.73
N GLN A 888 -0.24 22.69 -3.33
CA GLN A 888 -1.61 22.45 -2.89
C GLN A 888 -1.88 20.94 -2.82
N GLU A 889 -2.60 20.48 -1.80
CA GLU A 889 -2.93 19.07 -1.59
C GLU A 889 -4.11 18.62 -2.49
N THR A 890 -3.84 17.74 -3.47
CA THR A 890 -4.91 17.16 -4.32
C THR A 890 -5.33 15.78 -3.82
N PRO A 891 -6.40 15.15 -4.34
CA PRO A 891 -6.74 13.76 -4.03
C PRO A 891 -5.61 12.75 -4.29
N GLU A 892 -4.60 13.13 -5.08
CA GLU A 892 -3.45 12.32 -5.44
C GLU A 892 -2.13 12.81 -4.77
N GLY A 893 -2.21 13.60 -3.70
CA GLY A 893 -1.07 14.18 -2.94
C GLY A 893 -0.71 15.61 -3.36
N PHE A 894 0.29 16.23 -2.72
CA PHE A 894 0.66 17.63 -3.01
C PHE A 894 1.11 17.88 -4.46
N ARG A 895 0.81 19.06 -5.00
CA ARG A 895 1.15 19.52 -6.36
C ARG A 895 1.62 20.97 -6.37
N TYR A 896 2.66 21.27 -7.15
CA TYR A 896 3.11 22.65 -7.36
C TYR A 896 2.05 23.49 -8.08
N LEU A 897 1.81 24.70 -7.59
CA LEU A 897 0.94 25.67 -8.26
C LEU A 897 1.72 26.49 -9.29
N ARG A 898 1.50 26.22 -10.57
CA ARG A 898 2.09 26.95 -11.71
C ARG A 898 1.33 28.25 -11.95
N ARG A 899 2.06 29.36 -12.08
CA ARG A 899 1.55 30.66 -12.55
C ARG A 899 1.16 30.60 -14.04
N ILE A 900 -0.01 31.11 -14.37
CA ILE A 900 -0.57 31.29 -15.73
C ILE A 900 -0.81 32.79 -15.93
N GLY A 901 -0.29 33.32 -17.03
CA GLY A 901 -0.26 34.76 -17.34
C GLY A 901 1.05 35.17 -18.01
N LYS A 902 1.19 36.45 -18.36
CA LYS A 902 2.52 37.02 -18.66
C LYS A 902 3.36 37.07 -17.37
N PRO A 903 4.69 36.94 -17.43
CA PRO A 903 5.55 37.31 -16.30
C PRO A 903 5.34 38.79 -15.98
N VAL A 904 5.33 39.11 -14.70
CA VAL A 904 5.22 40.49 -14.19
C VAL A 904 6.62 40.98 -13.91
N GLU A 905 7.00 42.12 -14.45
CA GLU A 905 8.33 42.70 -14.26
C GLU A 905 8.57 43.07 -12.78
N PRO A 906 9.80 42.88 -12.26
CA PRO A 906 10.11 43.11 -10.86
C PRO A 906 9.86 44.57 -10.47
N GLY A 907 8.86 44.79 -9.60
CA GLY A 907 8.42 46.11 -9.14
C GLY A 907 6.92 46.35 -9.34
N ASN A 908 6.28 45.68 -10.31
CA ASN A 908 4.85 45.84 -10.57
C ASN A 908 3.97 44.88 -9.73
N VAL A 909 2.81 45.38 -9.27
CA VAL A 909 1.78 44.58 -8.60
C VAL A 909 1.15 43.62 -9.63
N PRO A 910 0.99 42.32 -9.34
CA PRO A 910 0.43 41.38 -10.30
C PRO A 910 -1.06 41.65 -10.55
N GLY A 911 -1.38 42.03 -11.80
CA GLY A 911 -2.76 42.28 -12.23
C GLY A 911 -3.65 41.02 -12.21
N PRO A 912 -4.99 41.20 -12.21
CA PRO A 912 -5.97 40.14 -11.90
C PRO A 912 -6.06 38.98 -12.91
N GLY A 913 -5.29 38.99 -13.99
CA GLY A 913 -5.17 37.87 -14.94
C GLY A 913 -4.18 36.77 -14.52
N THR A 914 -3.49 36.91 -13.37
CA THR A 914 -2.38 36.04 -12.97
C THR A 914 -2.85 34.87 -12.08
N GLN A 915 -3.45 33.84 -12.66
CA GLN A 915 -3.94 32.68 -11.90
C GLN A 915 -2.84 31.65 -11.60
N ARG A 916 -2.88 31.03 -10.42
CA ARG A 916 -2.07 29.86 -10.06
C ARG A 916 -2.93 28.58 -10.15
N VAL A 917 -2.43 27.53 -10.82
CA VAL A 917 -3.14 26.26 -11.03
C VAL A 917 -2.24 25.07 -10.71
N ALA A 918 -2.80 24.03 -10.09
CA ALA A 918 -2.09 22.80 -9.76
C ALA A 918 -1.50 22.13 -11.02
N ALA A 919 -0.17 22.05 -11.08
CA ALA A 919 0.55 21.35 -12.13
C ALA A 919 0.43 19.84 -11.94
N GLY A 920 0.30 19.11 -13.05
CA GLY A 920 0.44 17.66 -13.05
C GLY A 920 1.83 17.21 -12.57
N LYS A 921 1.96 15.95 -12.14
CA LYS A 921 3.25 15.36 -11.75
C LYS A 921 4.29 15.60 -12.87
N ALA A 922 5.48 16.07 -12.50
CA ALA A 922 6.60 16.14 -13.43
C ALA A 922 6.94 14.71 -13.88
N GLN A 923 6.58 14.34 -15.12
CA GLN A 923 6.80 12.98 -15.64
C GLN A 923 8.27 12.71 -15.98
N ARG A 924 9.03 13.77 -16.27
CA ARG A 924 10.43 13.70 -16.71
C ARG A 924 11.25 14.81 -16.06
N VAL A 925 12.48 14.47 -15.72
CA VAL A 925 13.52 15.42 -15.33
C VAL A 925 14.71 15.22 -16.28
N ARG A 926 15.31 16.32 -16.71
CA ARG A 926 16.54 16.36 -17.49
C ARG A 926 17.48 17.31 -16.77
N THR A 927 18.68 16.85 -16.46
CA THR A 927 19.68 17.66 -15.78
C THR A 927 21.02 17.48 -16.47
N ILE A 928 21.66 18.59 -16.80
CA ILE A 928 23.07 18.61 -17.20
C ILE A 928 23.87 18.75 -15.90
N ALA A 929 24.97 18.02 -15.78
CA ALA A 929 25.94 18.19 -14.68
C ALA A 929 27.34 17.98 -15.23
N ALA A 930 28.27 18.92 -14.99
CA ALA A 930 29.63 18.82 -15.48
C ALA A 930 30.63 19.25 -14.41
N GLY A 931 31.77 18.57 -14.35
CA GLY A 931 32.80 18.74 -13.34
C GLY A 931 34.10 18.03 -13.70
N VAL A 932 35.05 18.01 -12.77
CA VAL A 932 36.32 17.29 -12.89
C VAL A 932 36.53 16.49 -11.61
N LEU A 933 36.88 15.22 -11.74
CA LEU A 933 37.34 14.37 -10.64
C LEU A 933 38.87 14.31 -10.62
N VAL A 934 39.47 14.62 -9.48
CA VAL A 934 40.89 14.37 -9.20
C VAL A 934 40.97 13.28 -8.13
N ASP A 935 41.79 12.26 -8.37
CA ASP A 935 41.98 11.09 -7.50
C ASP A 935 43.41 10.52 -7.75
N PRO A 936 44.20 10.16 -6.73
CA PRO A 936 45.60 9.72 -6.89
C PRO A 936 45.84 8.43 -7.69
N ASP A 937 44.80 7.65 -7.98
CA ASP A 937 44.88 6.39 -8.76
C ASP A 937 44.54 6.57 -10.24
N ILE A 938 44.28 7.83 -10.62
CA ILE A 938 43.91 8.26 -11.95
C ILE A 938 44.95 9.29 -12.41
N ASP A 939 45.81 8.90 -13.35
CA ASP A 939 47.05 9.65 -13.67
C ASP A 939 46.81 11.08 -14.19
N HIS A 940 45.57 11.39 -14.58
CA HIS A 940 45.11 12.68 -15.09
C HIS A 940 43.75 13.02 -14.47
N PRO A 941 43.45 14.31 -14.19
CA PRO A 941 42.09 14.73 -13.83
C PRO A 941 41.06 14.25 -14.86
N LEU A 942 39.95 13.69 -14.40
CA LEU A 942 38.85 13.21 -15.24
C LEU A 942 37.77 14.29 -15.37
N PRO A 943 37.75 15.10 -16.45
CA PRO A 943 36.57 15.87 -16.78
C PRO A 943 35.41 14.93 -17.10
N PHE A 944 34.24 15.21 -16.52
CA PHE A 944 32.98 14.59 -16.90
C PHE A 944 31.99 15.69 -17.28
N ALA A 945 31.33 15.53 -18.43
CA ALA A 945 30.22 16.36 -18.86
C ALA A 945 29.03 15.44 -19.08
N ALA A 946 28.02 15.56 -18.23
CA ALA A 946 26.98 14.56 -18.08
C ALA A 946 25.58 15.04 -18.42
N LEU A 947 24.88 14.17 -19.14
CA LEU A 947 23.43 14.26 -19.36
C LEU A 947 22.75 13.21 -18.48
N SER A 948 21.91 13.69 -17.56
CA SER A 948 20.98 12.89 -16.75
C SER A 948 19.57 12.99 -17.32
N TYR A 949 18.94 11.84 -17.55
CA TYR A 949 17.57 11.72 -18.02
C TYR A 949 16.79 10.77 -17.11
N VAL A 950 15.76 11.29 -16.45
CA VAL A 950 14.85 10.52 -15.59
C VAL A 950 13.43 10.60 -16.16
N ASP A 951 12.77 9.46 -16.30
CA ASP A 951 11.35 9.33 -16.69
C ASP A 951 10.63 8.47 -15.64
N PHE A 952 9.56 8.99 -15.05
CA PHE A 952 8.82 8.35 -13.96
C PHE A 952 7.60 7.55 -14.42
N ASP A 953 7.20 7.68 -15.69
CA ASP A 953 6.17 6.86 -16.32
C ASP A 953 6.57 6.54 -17.76
N PHE A 954 7.69 5.82 -17.89
CA PHE A 954 8.32 5.50 -19.16
C PHE A 954 7.34 4.75 -20.06
N LEU A 955 7.02 5.37 -21.20
CA LEU A 955 6.03 4.90 -22.18
C LEU A 955 4.59 4.71 -21.63
N GLY A 956 4.22 5.33 -20.51
CA GLY A 956 2.88 5.18 -19.91
C GLY A 956 2.63 3.80 -19.30
N THR A 957 3.69 3.15 -18.79
CA THR A 957 3.66 1.76 -18.30
C THR A 957 3.67 1.64 -16.78
N GLY A 958 3.92 2.73 -16.05
CA GLY A 958 4.27 2.75 -14.63
C GLY A 958 5.71 2.32 -14.34
N ALA A 959 6.53 2.02 -15.36
CA ALA A 959 7.96 1.79 -15.18
C ALA A 959 8.72 3.12 -15.13
N GLN A 960 9.81 3.15 -14.37
CA GLN A 960 10.73 4.29 -14.29
C GLN A 960 12.04 3.95 -14.99
N VAL A 961 12.69 4.95 -15.59
CA VAL A 961 14.02 4.84 -16.23
C VAL A 961 14.90 6.00 -15.78
N ASN A 962 16.18 5.71 -15.53
CA ASN A 962 17.24 6.72 -15.40
C ASN A 962 18.40 6.37 -16.35
N ALA A 963 18.99 7.38 -16.99
CA ALA A 963 20.25 7.27 -17.70
C ALA A 963 21.12 8.50 -17.42
N PHE A 964 22.35 8.26 -17.00
CA PHE A 964 23.41 9.25 -16.80
C PHE A 964 24.59 8.87 -17.69
N CYS A 965 25.04 9.76 -18.57
CA CYS A 965 26.25 9.53 -19.37
C CYS A 965 27.17 10.73 -19.26
N GLY A 966 28.31 10.56 -18.58
CA GLY A 966 29.27 11.60 -18.22
C GLY A 966 30.55 11.65 -19.07
N GLY A 967 30.59 10.96 -20.22
CA GLY A 967 31.77 10.88 -21.08
C GLY A 967 32.86 9.93 -20.57
N ALA A 968 33.31 10.10 -19.32
CA ALA A 968 34.25 9.19 -18.66
C ALA A 968 33.60 7.87 -18.21
N PHE A 969 32.33 7.92 -17.79
CA PHE A 969 31.52 6.75 -17.43
C PHE A 969 30.04 6.96 -17.78
N ALA A 970 29.29 5.86 -17.84
CA ALA A 970 27.85 5.85 -17.98
C ALA A 970 27.19 4.94 -16.94
N GLN A 971 26.01 5.35 -16.49
CA GLN A 971 25.10 4.58 -15.68
C GLN A 971 23.71 4.59 -16.32
N ALA A 972 23.02 3.44 -16.33
CA ALA A 972 21.62 3.35 -16.69
C ALA A 972 20.88 2.47 -15.70
N ALA A 973 19.59 2.68 -15.51
CA ALA A 973 18.79 1.85 -14.63
C ALA A 973 17.29 1.96 -14.92
N PHE A 974 16.53 0.98 -14.45
CA PHE A 974 15.08 0.99 -14.54
C PHE A 974 14.44 0.29 -13.33
N ALA A 975 13.18 0.61 -13.05
CA ALA A 975 12.37 -0.03 -12.02
C ALA A 975 10.93 -0.20 -12.50
N VAL A 976 10.31 -1.35 -12.19
CA VAL A 976 8.89 -1.63 -12.41
C VAL A 976 8.27 -1.87 -11.01
N PRO A 977 7.57 -0.87 -10.42
CA PRO A 977 7.10 -0.93 -9.03
C PRO A 977 6.11 -2.05 -8.72
N SER A 978 5.45 -2.63 -9.73
CA SER A 978 4.61 -3.83 -9.59
C SER A 978 4.56 -4.65 -10.87
N LEU A 979 5.02 -5.90 -10.81
CA LEU A 979 4.80 -6.90 -11.85
C LEU A 979 3.38 -7.44 -11.77
N GLY A 980 2.57 -7.15 -12.79
CA GLY A 980 1.23 -7.73 -12.97
C GLY A 980 0.18 -7.35 -11.91
N GLY A 981 0.45 -6.37 -11.05
CA GLY A 981 -0.39 -6.03 -9.90
C GLY A 981 -0.06 -6.82 -8.63
N THR A 982 1.11 -7.47 -8.57
CA THR A 982 1.63 -8.16 -7.36
C THR A 982 2.56 -7.24 -6.56
N ARG A 983 2.95 -7.66 -5.33
CA ARG A 983 4.02 -7.00 -4.55
C ARG A 983 5.44 -7.29 -5.10
N LEU A 984 5.58 -8.06 -6.18
CA LEU A 984 6.88 -8.34 -6.78
C LEU A 984 7.28 -7.18 -7.71
N GLN A 985 8.48 -6.67 -7.54
CA GLN A 985 9.07 -5.57 -8.31
C GLN A 985 10.21 -6.10 -9.18
N LEU A 986 10.38 -5.53 -10.37
CA LEU A 986 11.57 -5.75 -11.22
C LEU A 986 12.43 -4.50 -11.17
N HIS A 987 13.75 -4.64 -11.18
CA HIS A 987 14.66 -3.53 -11.42
C HIS A 987 15.90 -4.01 -12.17
N GLY A 988 16.63 -3.08 -12.76
CA GLY A 988 17.96 -3.34 -13.29
C GLY A 988 18.83 -2.09 -13.22
N THR A 989 20.13 -2.31 -13.10
CA THR A 989 21.16 -1.26 -13.13
C THR A 989 22.27 -1.68 -14.08
N GLY A 990 22.93 -0.70 -14.68
CA GLY A 990 24.09 -0.85 -15.54
C GLY A 990 25.07 0.27 -15.25
N PHE A 991 26.36 -0.05 -15.22
CA PHE A 991 27.47 0.87 -15.03
C PHE A 991 28.62 0.45 -15.95
N ALA A 992 29.25 1.40 -16.61
CA ALA A 992 30.48 1.17 -17.36
C ALA A 992 31.37 2.43 -17.33
N THR A 993 32.66 2.26 -17.05
CA THR A 993 33.65 3.29 -17.38
C THR A 993 34.13 3.11 -18.82
N PHE A 994 34.41 4.22 -19.51
CA PHE A 994 35.02 4.25 -20.83
C PHE A 994 36.56 4.36 -20.76
N VAL A 995 37.09 4.86 -19.63
CA VAL A 995 38.52 5.09 -19.37
C VAL A 995 39.17 3.89 -18.66
N GLU A 996 40.45 3.63 -18.95
CA GLU A 996 41.28 2.59 -18.31
C GLU A 996 42.14 3.20 -17.17
N TYR A 997 41.88 2.81 -15.92
CA TYR A 997 42.61 3.26 -14.72
C TYR A 997 43.53 2.16 -14.16
N ASN A 998 44.44 2.48 -13.24
CA ASN A 998 45.40 1.51 -12.70
C ASN A 998 44.76 0.54 -11.68
N ASP A 999 45.32 -0.66 -11.60
CA ASP A 999 45.18 -1.60 -10.50
C ASP A 999 46.57 -1.83 -9.92
N ARG A 1000 46.86 -1.12 -8.82
CA ARG A 1000 48.15 -1.13 -8.14
C ARG A 1000 48.35 -2.42 -7.36
N SER A 1001 49.54 -3.01 -7.42
CA SER A 1001 49.94 -4.14 -6.57
C SER A 1001 50.68 -3.66 -5.33
N PHE A 1002 50.48 -4.32 -4.18
CA PHE A 1002 51.20 -4.02 -2.94
C PHE A 1002 51.70 -5.29 -2.26
N ARG A 1003 52.96 -5.27 -1.81
CA ARG A 1003 53.58 -6.34 -0.99
C ARG A 1003 54.18 -5.72 0.26
N GLU A 1004 53.75 -6.18 1.42
CA GLU A 1004 54.07 -5.67 2.77
C GLU A 1004 53.79 -4.17 2.98
N GLY A 1005 53.02 -3.56 2.07
CA GLY A 1005 52.71 -2.13 2.03
C GLY A 1005 53.67 -1.27 1.21
N VAL A 1006 54.47 -1.87 0.32
CA VAL A 1006 55.22 -1.18 -0.75
C VAL A 1006 54.53 -1.45 -2.09
N GLU A 1007 54.41 -0.42 -2.94
CA GLU A 1007 53.83 -0.52 -4.29
C GLU A 1007 54.77 -1.31 -5.22
N VAL A 1008 54.23 -2.28 -5.97
CA VAL A 1008 55.01 -3.18 -6.84
C VAL A 1008 54.63 -2.92 -8.30
N TYR A 1009 55.15 -1.82 -8.86
CA TYR A 1009 54.90 -1.37 -10.24
C TYR A 1009 55.05 -2.45 -11.31
N ALA A 1010 55.91 -3.45 -11.09
CA ALA A 1010 56.10 -4.60 -11.96
C ALA A 1010 54.83 -5.46 -12.17
N GLU A 1011 53.86 -5.39 -11.25
CA GLU A 1011 52.65 -6.19 -11.19
C GLU A 1011 51.34 -5.41 -11.48
N ASP A 1012 51.47 -4.21 -12.07
CA ASP A 1012 50.35 -3.29 -12.27
C ASP A 1012 49.55 -3.54 -13.56
N VAL A 1013 48.24 -3.37 -13.44
CA VAL A 1013 47.27 -3.75 -14.48
C VAL A 1013 46.31 -2.61 -14.75
N ARG A 1014 46.22 -2.14 -16.00
CA ARG A 1014 45.15 -1.25 -16.46
C ARG A 1014 43.83 -2.00 -16.50
N GLN A 1015 42.80 -1.46 -15.86
CA GLN A 1015 41.46 -2.06 -15.82
C GLN A 1015 40.36 -1.11 -16.31
N ARG A 1016 39.34 -1.69 -16.94
CA ARG A 1016 38.10 -1.00 -17.32
C ARG A 1016 36.88 -1.90 -17.08
N PRO A 1017 36.20 -1.79 -15.93
CA PRO A 1017 35.00 -2.56 -15.60
C PRO A 1017 33.72 -2.02 -16.24
N ALA A 1018 32.85 -2.95 -16.63
CA ALA A 1018 31.43 -2.78 -16.82
C ALA A 1018 30.67 -3.78 -15.94
N ARG A 1019 29.49 -3.40 -15.45
CA ARG A 1019 28.60 -4.22 -14.61
C ARG A 1019 27.15 -3.99 -15.03
N LEU A 1020 26.38 -5.06 -15.17
CA LEU A 1020 24.93 -5.07 -15.33
C LEU A 1020 24.33 -5.91 -14.21
N THR A 1021 23.22 -5.45 -13.63
CA THR A 1021 22.45 -6.19 -12.61
C THR A 1021 20.98 -6.22 -13.03
N LEU A 1022 20.34 -7.38 -12.92
CA LEU A 1022 18.89 -7.54 -13.15
C LEU A 1022 18.29 -8.28 -11.96
N GLY A 1023 17.36 -7.64 -11.25
CA GLY A 1023 16.89 -8.13 -9.94
C GLY A 1023 15.38 -8.08 -9.73
N LEU A 1024 14.93 -8.97 -8.86
CA LEU A 1024 13.57 -9.03 -8.35
C LEU A 1024 13.57 -8.67 -6.86
N LEU A 1025 12.61 -7.85 -6.43
CA LEU A 1025 12.42 -7.52 -5.01
C LEU A 1025 10.97 -7.74 -4.58
N ARG A 1026 10.80 -8.23 -3.35
CA ARG A 1026 9.51 -8.47 -2.70
C ARG A 1026 9.51 -7.88 -1.28
N PRO A 1027 8.67 -6.87 -0.98
CA PRO A 1027 8.38 -6.48 0.38
C PRO A 1027 7.74 -7.66 1.13
N LEU A 1028 8.30 -8.01 2.29
CA LEU A 1028 7.77 -9.07 3.16
C LEU A 1028 6.80 -8.50 4.19
N GLY A 1029 7.06 -7.28 4.67
CA GLY A 1029 6.20 -6.50 5.56
C GLY A 1029 6.52 -5.00 5.47
N PRO A 1030 6.11 -4.17 6.44
CA PRO A 1030 6.45 -2.74 6.45
C PRO A 1030 7.94 -2.49 6.69
N ARG A 1031 8.59 -3.32 7.53
CA ARG A 1031 10.03 -3.19 7.86
C ARG A 1031 10.97 -3.96 6.93
N TRP A 1032 10.57 -5.16 6.49
CA TRP A 1032 11.45 -6.14 5.83
C TRP A 1032 11.17 -6.31 4.32
N ARG A 1033 12.24 -6.44 3.52
CA ARG A 1033 12.18 -6.66 2.05
C ARG A 1033 13.23 -7.69 1.63
N ALA A 1034 12.88 -8.61 0.74
CA ALA A 1034 13.82 -9.60 0.19
C ALA A 1034 14.10 -9.32 -1.30
N ARG A 1035 15.36 -9.51 -1.72
CA ARG A 1035 15.89 -9.17 -3.04
C ARG A 1035 16.73 -10.30 -3.61
N ALA A 1036 16.64 -10.52 -4.92
CA ALA A 1036 17.43 -11.48 -5.66
C ALA A 1036 17.89 -10.86 -6.99
N ASP A 1037 19.19 -10.64 -7.12
CA ASP A 1037 19.87 -9.96 -8.21
C ASP A 1037 20.73 -10.96 -9.00
N TYR A 1038 20.63 -10.96 -10.33
CA TYR A 1038 21.62 -11.56 -11.21
C TYR A 1038 22.63 -10.49 -11.63
N GLU A 1039 23.89 -10.65 -11.20
CA GLU A 1039 25.01 -9.77 -11.56
C GLU A 1039 25.75 -10.32 -12.80
N LEU A 1040 26.11 -9.43 -13.74
CA LEU A 1040 26.94 -9.71 -14.91
C LEU A 1040 28.00 -8.61 -15.04
N GLY A 1041 29.23 -8.92 -14.65
CA GLY A 1041 30.40 -8.08 -14.83
C GLY A 1041 31.23 -8.46 -16.05
N TYR A 1042 31.95 -7.49 -16.60
CA TYR A 1042 33.04 -7.71 -17.54
C TYR A 1042 34.12 -6.65 -17.28
N THR A 1043 35.31 -7.08 -16.87
CA THR A 1043 36.47 -6.17 -16.73
C THR A 1043 37.46 -6.46 -17.84
N ARG A 1044 37.76 -5.43 -18.63
CA ARG A 1044 38.92 -5.46 -19.53
C ARG A 1044 40.17 -5.23 -18.70
N PHE A 1045 41.14 -6.12 -18.81
CA PHE A 1045 42.45 -6.01 -18.18
C PHE A 1045 43.56 -5.93 -19.25
N ARG A 1046 44.59 -5.14 -18.97
CA ARG A 1046 45.80 -4.92 -19.78
C ARG A 1046 46.98 -4.70 -18.82
N ARG A 1047 48.21 -5.07 -19.20
CA ARG A 1047 49.40 -4.70 -18.40
C ARG A 1047 49.59 -3.17 -18.41
N ALA A 1048 50.03 -2.58 -17.30
CA ALA A 1048 50.41 -1.16 -17.26
C ALA A 1048 51.67 -0.89 -18.11
N GLY A 1049 51.87 0.34 -18.59
CA GLY A 1049 52.99 0.67 -19.49
C GLY A 1049 54.38 0.52 -18.88
N PHE A 1050 54.47 0.55 -17.54
CA PHE A 1050 55.69 0.42 -16.74
C PHE A 1050 55.80 -0.93 -16.00
N ALA A 1051 54.82 -1.83 -16.16
CA ALA A 1051 54.82 -3.15 -15.54
C ALA A 1051 55.62 -4.17 -16.37
N ASP A 1052 56.15 -5.20 -15.71
CA ASP A 1052 57.22 -6.04 -16.23
C ASP A 1052 56.81 -6.82 -17.50
N PRO A 1053 57.65 -6.89 -18.56
CA PRO A 1053 57.40 -7.67 -19.75
C PRO A 1053 56.98 -9.14 -19.52
N ALA A 1054 57.45 -9.78 -18.45
CA ALA A 1054 57.11 -11.13 -18.03
C ALA A 1054 55.82 -11.24 -17.19
N PHE A 1055 55.29 -10.12 -16.67
CA PHE A 1055 54.02 -10.15 -15.94
C PHE A 1055 52.83 -10.36 -16.90
N ALA A 1056 52.10 -11.45 -16.73
CA ALA A 1056 50.90 -11.75 -17.51
C ALA A 1056 49.64 -11.14 -16.86
N PRO A 1057 48.96 -10.16 -17.49
CA PRO A 1057 47.72 -9.60 -16.93
C PRO A 1057 46.60 -10.66 -16.89
N PRO A 1058 45.66 -10.58 -15.93
CA PRO A 1058 44.54 -11.52 -15.82
C PRO A 1058 43.66 -11.50 -17.08
N ALA A 1059 43.04 -12.65 -17.37
CA ALA A 1059 42.19 -12.77 -18.54
C ALA A 1059 40.99 -11.81 -18.45
N SER A 1060 40.82 -10.96 -19.47
CA SER A 1060 39.55 -10.26 -19.70
C SER A 1060 38.45 -11.32 -19.89
N THR A 1061 37.58 -11.44 -18.89
CA THR A 1061 36.55 -12.49 -18.80
C THR A 1061 35.24 -11.87 -18.31
N PRO A 1062 34.10 -12.32 -18.86
CA PRO A 1062 32.83 -12.17 -18.18
C PRO A 1062 32.85 -12.87 -16.81
N VAL A 1063 32.13 -12.26 -15.87
CA VAL A 1063 31.87 -12.76 -14.51
C VAL A 1063 30.37 -12.67 -14.29
N HIS A 1064 29.72 -13.75 -13.87
CA HIS A 1064 28.27 -13.77 -13.62
C HIS A 1064 27.93 -14.41 -12.29
N GLY A 1065 26.83 -14.00 -11.66
CA GLY A 1065 26.50 -14.44 -10.31
C GLY A 1065 25.07 -14.16 -9.87
N LEU A 1066 24.71 -14.75 -8.73
CA LEU A 1066 23.47 -14.48 -8.01
C LEU A 1066 23.82 -13.82 -6.68
N ARG A 1067 23.17 -12.70 -6.37
CA ARG A 1067 23.23 -12.02 -5.07
C ARG A 1067 21.84 -11.98 -4.45
N LEU A 1068 21.73 -12.47 -3.23
CA LEU A 1068 20.53 -12.41 -2.40
C LEU A 1068 20.72 -11.37 -1.31
N ALA A 1069 19.69 -10.59 -0.99
CA ALA A 1069 19.73 -9.63 0.09
C ALA A 1069 18.40 -9.57 0.86
N LEU A 1070 18.51 -9.28 2.15
CA LEU A 1070 17.41 -9.01 3.08
C LEU A 1070 17.62 -7.60 3.66
N GLU A 1071 16.74 -6.67 3.28
CA GLU A 1071 16.76 -5.26 3.69
C GLU A 1071 15.77 -5.04 4.85
N ALA A 1072 16.15 -4.23 5.83
CA ALA A 1072 15.32 -3.80 6.95
C ALA A 1072 15.39 -2.29 7.17
N GLN A 1073 14.29 -1.69 7.64
CA GLN A 1073 14.24 -0.28 8.01
C GLN A 1073 13.21 -0.04 9.12
N GLN A 1074 13.56 0.82 10.08
CA GLN A 1074 12.70 1.23 11.19
C GLN A 1074 13.15 2.59 11.73
N GLY A 1075 12.33 3.63 11.53
CA GLY A 1075 12.70 5.01 11.87
C GLY A 1075 14.04 5.43 11.21
N PRO A 1076 14.98 6.04 11.94
CA PRO A 1076 16.28 6.48 11.40
C PRO A 1076 17.26 5.33 11.13
N TRP A 1077 16.93 4.09 11.49
CA TRP A 1077 17.79 2.93 11.29
C TRP A 1077 17.47 2.20 9.98
N SER A 1078 18.53 1.83 9.27
CA SER A 1078 18.53 0.94 8.11
C SER A 1078 19.49 -0.21 8.36
N ALA A 1079 19.18 -1.39 7.84
CA ALA A 1079 20.10 -2.53 7.82
C ALA A 1079 19.92 -3.38 6.56
N SER A 1080 20.97 -4.08 6.15
CA SER A 1080 20.86 -5.13 5.14
C SER A 1080 21.82 -6.28 5.41
N LEU A 1081 21.39 -7.50 5.14
CA LEU A 1081 22.23 -8.68 5.06
C LEU A 1081 22.27 -9.15 3.61
N TRP A 1082 23.45 -9.46 3.06
CA TRP A 1082 23.55 -9.95 1.69
C TRP A 1082 24.61 -11.05 1.54
N TRP A 1083 24.34 -11.95 0.59
CA TRP A 1083 25.23 -13.03 0.17
C TRP A 1083 25.21 -13.11 -1.36
N GLY A 1084 26.35 -13.36 -1.98
CA GLY A 1084 26.44 -13.56 -3.42
C GLY A 1084 27.50 -14.57 -3.81
N TYR A 1085 27.20 -15.36 -4.82
CA TYR A 1085 28.11 -16.27 -5.49
C TYR A 1085 28.30 -15.82 -6.94
N ALA A 1086 29.56 -15.73 -7.38
CA ALA A 1086 29.92 -15.37 -8.74
C ALA A 1086 30.94 -16.37 -9.32
N ARG A 1087 30.82 -16.62 -10.62
CA ARG A 1087 31.72 -17.47 -11.42
C ARG A 1087 32.31 -16.64 -12.57
N ARG A 1088 33.56 -16.90 -12.91
CA ARG A 1088 34.26 -16.37 -14.09
C ARG A 1088 34.15 -17.37 -15.22
N GLN A 1089 33.92 -16.91 -16.45
CA GLN A 1089 33.82 -17.81 -17.61
C GLN A 1089 35.12 -18.60 -17.85
N ARG A 1090 36.27 -17.95 -17.65
CA ARG A 1090 37.61 -18.54 -17.73
C ARG A 1090 38.54 -17.87 -16.72
N TRP A 1091 39.47 -18.63 -16.14
CA TRP A 1091 40.48 -18.08 -15.23
C TRP A 1091 41.83 -18.82 -15.42
N PRO A 1092 42.55 -18.56 -16.54
CA PRO A 1092 43.90 -19.06 -16.73
C PRO A 1092 44.87 -18.40 -15.73
N ALA A 1093 46.05 -19.00 -15.57
CA ALA A 1093 47.12 -18.42 -14.76
C ALA A 1093 47.49 -17.01 -15.22
N TRP A 1094 47.81 -16.15 -14.25
CA TRP A 1094 48.18 -14.75 -14.44
C TRP A 1094 49.21 -14.33 -13.38
N GLY A 1095 49.87 -13.21 -13.60
CA GLY A 1095 51.04 -12.76 -12.87
C GLY A 1095 52.32 -13.41 -13.38
N PHE A 1096 53.32 -13.52 -12.50
CA PHE A 1096 54.55 -14.26 -12.78
C PHE A 1096 54.34 -15.79 -12.68
N THR A 1097 55.30 -16.57 -13.18
CA THR A 1097 55.35 -18.02 -12.99
C THR A 1097 55.38 -18.36 -11.49
N GLY A 1098 54.47 -19.22 -11.04
CA GLY A 1098 54.34 -19.57 -9.62
C GLY A 1098 53.64 -18.53 -8.74
N ASN A 1099 52.94 -17.54 -9.31
CA ASN A 1099 52.20 -16.51 -8.59
C ASN A 1099 51.31 -17.07 -7.44
N PRO A 1100 51.59 -16.76 -6.16
CA PRO A 1100 50.84 -17.28 -5.02
C PRO A 1100 49.43 -16.68 -4.88
N GLU A 1101 49.11 -15.59 -5.59
CA GLU A 1101 47.76 -15.03 -5.62
C GLU A 1101 46.82 -15.75 -6.60
N PHE A 1102 47.36 -16.57 -7.51
CA PHE A 1102 46.56 -17.32 -8.46
C PHE A 1102 46.18 -18.71 -7.92
N GLY A 1103 44.89 -18.91 -7.69
CA GLY A 1103 44.32 -20.24 -7.43
C GLY A 1103 43.34 -20.65 -8.53
N PRO A 1104 43.46 -21.83 -9.17
CA PRO A 1104 42.53 -22.25 -10.23
C PRO A 1104 41.09 -22.43 -9.73
N GLN A 1105 40.89 -22.67 -8.42
CA GLN A 1105 39.55 -22.73 -7.82
C GLN A 1105 38.87 -21.35 -7.70
N ALA A 1106 39.62 -20.23 -7.76
CA ALA A 1106 39.06 -18.87 -7.73
C ALA A 1106 38.26 -18.51 -9.00
N ILE A 1107 38.11 -19.44 -9.96
CA ILE A 1107 37.11 -19.34 -11.02
C ILE A 1107 35.68 -19.20 -10.47
N GLY A 1108 35.40 -19.68 -9.24
CA GLY A 1108 34.15 -19.43 -8.52
C GLY A 1108 34.42 -18.89 -7.11
N PHE A 1109 33.74 -17.81 -6.72
CA PHE A 1109 33.98 -17.13 -5.44
C PHE A 1109 32.68 -16.65 -4.78
N GLN A 1110 32.70 -16.55 -3.45
CA GLN A 1110 31.57 -16.06 -2.65
C GLN A 1110 31.94 -14.78 -1.90
N ARG A 1111 31.00 -13.86 -1.80
CA ARG A 1111 31.08 -12.62 -1.01
C ARG A 1111 29.81 -12.47 -0.20
N TYR A 1112 29.93 -12.05 1.05
CA TYR A 1112 28.79 -11.81 1.94
C TYR A 1112 29.10 -10.65 2.89
N GLY A 1113 28.06 -10.01 3.39
CA GLY A 1113 28.22 -8.87 4.27
C GLY A 1113 26.93 -8.46 4.96
N ALA A 1114 27.10 -7.58 5.94
CA ALA A 1114 26.04 -6.95 6.69
C ALA A 1114 26.32 -5.45 6.78
N ASP A 1115 25.28 -4.65 6.61
CA ASP A 1115 25.32 -3.20 6.69
C ASP A 1115 24.30 -2.73 7.72
N ALA A 1116 24.66 -1.78 8.57
CA ALA A 1116 23.78 -1.09 9.49
C ALA A 1116 24.09 0.41 9.44
N GLY A 1117 23.07 1.25 9.24
CA GLY A 1117 23.23 2.70 9.07
C GLY A 1117 22.17 3.50 9.80
N ARG A 1118 22.56 4.68 10.30
CA ARG A 1118 21.67 5.62 10.99
C ARG A 1118 21.89 7.05 10.48
N SER A 1119 20.80 7.76 10.20
CA SER A 1119 20.81 9.22 9.98
C SER A 1119 20.58 9.97 11.29
N PHE A 1120 21.11 11.20 11.35
CA PHE A 1120 20.96 12.13 12.46
C PHE A 1120 20.64 13.53 11.91
N VAL A 1121 19.66 14.20 12.51
CA VAL A 1121 19.37 15.62 12.28
C VAL A 1121 19.46 16.30 13.64
N PHE A 1122 20.56 16.99 13.89
CA PHE A 1122 20.81 17.70 15.16
C PHE A 1122 20.13 19.08 15.15
N SER A 1123 20.13 19.75 13.99
CA SER A 1123 19.36 20.97 13.73
C SER A 1123 19.17 21.18 12.23
N PRO A 1124 18.36 22.16 11.77
CA PRO A 1124 18.30 22.53 10.35
C PRO A 1124 19.62 23.04 9.74
N ARG A 1125 20.67 23.24 10.55
CA ARG A 1125 22.03 23.58 10.11
C ARG A 1125 23.07 22.48 10.39
N ALA A 1126 22.69 21.37 11.02
CA ALA A 1126 23.60 20.32 11.46
C ALA A 1126 22.97 18.93 11.27
N VAL A 1127 23.49 18.16 10.31
CA VAL A 1127 23.07 16.78 10.04
C VAL A 1127 24.26 15.83 10.10
N GLY A 1128 24.00 14.53 10.21
CA GLY A 1128 25.05 13.53 10.16
C GLY A 1128 24.56 12.12 9.85
N GLN A 1129 25.51 11.22 9.69
CA GLN A 1129 25.28 9.83 9.33
C GLN A 1129 26.40 8.95 9.91
N ALA A 1130 26.03 7.77 10.40
CA ALA A 1130 26.97 6.69 10.72
C ALA A 1130 26.56 5.42 9.97
N ARG A 1131 27.53 4.68 9.43
CA ARG A 1131 27.32 3.38 8.78
C ARG A 1131 28.42 2.40 9.17
N LEU A 1132 28.01 1.27 9.73
CA LEU A 1132 28.85 0.09 9.95
C LEU A 1132 28.60 -0.92 8.81
N SER A 1133 29.66 -1.29 8.08
CA SER A 1133 29.65 -2.30 7.03
C SER A 1133 30.63 -3.41 7.38
N TRP A 1134 30.14 -4.63 7.58
CA TRP A 1134 30.96 -5.84 7.72
C TRP A 1134 30.92 -6.64 6.41
N MET A 1135 32.07 -7.13 5.94
CA MET A 1135 32.19 -7.89 4.70
C MET A 1135 33.18 -9.04 4.86
N ALA A 1136 32.94 -10.15 4.17
CA ALA A 1136 33.82 -11.31 4.09
C ALA A 1136 33.55 -12.14 2.83
N GLY A 1137 34.42 -13.11 2.51
CA GLY A 1137 34.18 -14.03 1.41
C GLY A 1137 34.98 -15.32 1.47
N ARG A 1138 34.85 -16.13 0.42
CA ARG A 1138 35.52 -17.42 0.23
C ARG A 1138 35.94 -17.58 -1.23
N GLY A 1139 37.14 -18.12 -1.47
CA GLY A 1139 37.73 -18.24 -2.80
C GLY A 1139 38.17 -16.91 -3.42
N LEU A 1140 38.50 -15.91 -2.60
CA LEU A 1140 38.85 -14.56 -3.05
C LEU A 1140 40.33 -14.43 -3.42
N ASP A 1141 40.57 -14.07 -4.68
CA ASP A 1141 41.87 -13.62 -5.22
C ASP A 1141 41.93 -12.07 -5.34
N ARG A 1142 43.08 -11.52 -5.75
CA ARG A 1142 43.28 -10.07 -5.96
C ARG A 1142 42.10 -9.39 -6.62
N PHE A 1143 41.59 -9.95 -7.72
CA PHE A 1143 40.52 -9.38 -8.56
C PHE A 1143 39.09 -9.79 -8.14
N SER A 1144 38.91 -10.32 -6.93
CA SER A 1144 37.59 -10.59 -6.33
C SER A 1144 37.45 -10.13 -4.87
N ARG A 1145 38.58 -9.89 -4.17
CA ARG A 1145 38.67 -9.17 -2.88
C ARG A 1145 37.93 -7.82 -2.92
N PHE A 1146 37.51 -7.35 -1.75
CA PHE A 1146 36.93 -6.03 -1.58
C PHE A 1146 38.03 -4.97 -1.67
N THR A 1147 37.68 -3.80 -2.19
CA THR A 1147 38.56 -2.65 -2.37
C THR A 1147 37.97 -1.45 -1.67
N PHE A 1148 38.81 -0.55 -1.14
CA PHE A 1148 38.35 0.83 -0.96
C PHE A 1148 38.30 1.49 -2.34
N ASP A 1149 37.15 2.05 -2.72
CA ASP A 1149 36.94 2.70 -4.02
C ASP A 1149 36.26 4.07 -3.86
N GLY A 1150 36.43 4.96 -4.85
CA GLY A 1150 35.91 6.33 -4.79
C GLY A 1150 34.38 6.50 -4.89
N PHE A 1151 33.58 5.42 -4.83
CA PHE A 1151 32.14 5.46 -5.17
C PHE A 1151 31.20 4.72 -4.20
N ASP A 1152 31.55 3.53 -3.69
CA ASP A 1152 30.63 2.67 -2.90
C ASP A 1152 31.26 2.28 -1.55
N ASN A 1153 32.59 2.11 -1.53
CA ASN A 1153 33.31 1.55 -0.39
C ASN A 1153 34.54 2.38 0.04
N ARG A 1154 34.47 3.71 -0.08
CA ARG A 1154 35.56 4.65 0.23
C ARG A 1154 36.03 4.55 1.69
N LEU A 1155 37.32 4.79 1.92
CA LEU A 1155 37.91 5.08 3.23
C LEU A 1155 38.68 6.42 3.14
N ARG A 1156 38.37 7.38 4.00
CA ARG A 1156 38.94 8.75 3.92
C ARG A 1156 40.47 8.75 4.03
N GLY A 1157 41.12 9.41 3.07
CA GLY A 1157 42.59 9.50 3.02
C GLY A 1157 43.33 8.26 2.50
N TYR A 1158 42.62 7.25 2.01
CA TYR A 1158 43.22 6.08 1.35
C TYR A 1158 42.94 6.09 -0.17
N PRO A 1159 43.95 5.80 -1.01
CA PRO A 1159 43.81 5.75 -2.47
C PRO A 1159 42.83 4.65 -2.96
N SER A 1160 42.17 4.94 -4.08
CA SER A 1160 41.21 4.09 -4.78
C SER A 1160 41.89 2.82 -5.33
N ALA A 1161 41.60 1.67 -4.72
CA ALA A 1161 42.25 0.36 -4.92
C ALA A 1161 43.67 0.19 -4.31
N GLY A 1162 44.13 1.12 -3.47
CA GLY A 1162 45.40 0.97 -2.72
C GLY A 1162 45.39 -0.09 -1.60
N LEU A 1163 44.24 -0.71 -1.32
CA LEU A 1163 44.07 -1.73 -0.28
C LEU A 1163 42.96 -2.73 -0.70
N ARG A 1164 43.26 -4.03 -0.61
CA ARG A 1164 42.46 -5.16 -1.13
C ARG A 1164 42.21 -6.23 -0.05
N TYR A 1165 41.12 -6.08 0.71
CA TYR A 1165 40.81 -6.96 1.83
C TYR A 1165 39.85 -8.11 1.50
N ASP A 1166 39.99 -9.24 2.20
CA ASP A 1166 39.13 -10.42 2.04
C ASP A 1166 38.06 -10.59 3.13
N ARG A 1167 38.27 -9.97 4.29
CA ARG A 1167 37.29 -9.79 5.38
C ARG A 1167 37.59 -8.57 6.25
N GLY A 1168 36.57 -8.03 6.90
CA GLY A 1168 36.71 -6.96 7.90
C GLY A 1168 35.44 -6.16 8.15
N ALA A 1169 35.56 -5.12 8.97
CA ALA A 1169 34.50 -4.17 9.29
C ALA A 1169 34.96 -2.73 9.02
N LEU A 1170 34.05 -1.88 8.52
CA LEU A 1170 34.24 -0.47 8.24
C LEU A 1170 33.17 0.32 9.00
N LEU A 1171 33.56 1.20 9.91
CA LEU A 1171 32.72 2.28 10.40
C LEU A 1171 33.02 3.53 9.57
N ARG A 1172 32.01 4.12 8.94
CA ARG A 1172 32.09 5.40 8.24
C ARG A 1172 31.18 6.41 8.92
N THR A 1173 31.67 7.62 9.18
CA THR A 1173 30.87 8.70 9.77
C THR A 1173 31.08 10.02 9.05
N ALA A 1174 29.98 10.74 8.86
CA ALA A 1174 29.95 12.07 8.26
C ALA A 1174 29.06 12.99 9.11
N ALA A 1175 29.51 14.22 9.33
CA ALA A 1175 28.72 15.30 9.92
C ALA A 1175 28.85 16.55 9.03
N SER A 1176 27.79 17.34 8.94
CA SER A 1176 27.68 18.46 8.01
C SER A 1176 27.11 19.68 8.74
N TRP A 1177 27.81 20.81 8.64
CA TRP A 1177 27.46 22.07 9.31
C TRP A 1177 27.35 23.23 8.32
N ASN A 1178 26.21 23.90 8.32
CA ASN A 1178 25.94 25.05 7.46
C ASN A 1178 26.48 26.32 8.12
N ALA A 1179 27.79 26.53 8.02
CA ALA A 1179 28.53 27.59 8.70
C ALA A 1179 28.11 29.01 8.24
N ALA A 1180 27.79 29.19 6.96
CA ALA A 1180 27.19 30.41 6.43
C ALA A 1180 26.23 30.11 5.27
N ARG A 1181 25.45 31.12 4.86
CA ARG A 1181 24.45 31.03 3.77
C ARG A 1181 24.98 30.48 2.43
N ARG A 1182 26.28 30.59 2.18
CA ARG A 1182 26.97 30.03 0.99
C ARG A 1182 28.22 29.21 1.36
N LEU A 1183 28.32 28.72 2.60
CA LEU A 1183 29.44 27.88 3.06
C LEU A 1183 28.95 26.75 3.98
N ARG A 1184 29.13 25.50 3.53
CA ARG A 1184 28.98 24.28 4.31
C ARG A 1184 30.35 23.70 4.59
N LEU A 1185 30.52 23.19 5.81
CA LEU A 1185 31.67 22.40 6.23
C LEU A 1185 31.20 20.97 6.49
N ASP A 1186 31.92 19.99 5.97
CA ASP A 1186 31.72 18.58 6.28
C ASP A 1186 32.92 18.05 7.08
N GLY A 1187 32.67 17.15 8.03
CA GLY A 1187 33.67 16.46 8.82
C GLY A 1187 33.48 14.96 8.70
N PHE A 1188 34.56 14.23 8.47
CA PHE A 1188 34.55 12.79 8.23
C PHE A 1188 35.50 12.07 9.17
N LEU A 1189 35.03 10.97 9.75
CA LEU A 1189 35.85 10.07 10.55
C LEU A 1189 35.47 8.63 10.24
N ASP A 1190 36.41 7.90 9.65
CA ASP A 1190 36.26 6.50 9.27
C ASP A 1190 37.27 5.63 10.02
N GLY A 1191 36.86 4.38 10.32
CA GLY A 1191 37.73 3.35 10.85
C GLY A 1191 37.43 2.00 10.22
N ALA A 1192 38.41 1.43 9.54
CA ALA A 1192 38.35 0.08 8.99
C ALA A 1192 39.26 -0.87 9.78
N PHE A 1193 38.74 -2.03 10.14
CA PHE A 1193 39.52 -3.14 10.69
C PHE A 1193 39.40 -4.32 9.73
N VAL A 1194 40.46 -4.53 8.92
CA VAL A 1194 40.41 -5.39 7.73
C VAL A 1194 41.64 -6.29 7.62
N ARG A 1195 41.47 -7.44 6.96
CA ARG A 1195 42.55 -8.33 6.55
C ARG A 1195 42.88 -8.13 5.08
N ASP A 1196 44.03 -7.52 4.81
CA ASP A 1196 44.60 -7.43 3.46
C ASP A 1196 45.79 -8.41 3.35
N PRO A 1197 45.66 -9.51 2.59
CA PRO A 1197 46.73 -10.49 2.41
C PRO A 1197 48.04 -9.92 1.83
N GLY A 1198 47.99 -8.84 1.05
CA GLY A 1198 49.17 -8.16 0.51
C GLY A 1198 49.93 -7.37 1.58
N PHE A 1199 49.24 -6.93 2.65
CA PHE A 1199 49.84 -6.29 3.82
C PHE A 1199 50.08 -7.26 5.00
N GLY A 1200 49.74 -8.54 4.87
CA GLY A 1200 50.08 -9.62 5.82
C GLY A 1200 48.88 -10.43 6.36
N PRO A 1201 49.14 -11.48 7.17
CA PRO A 1201 48.12 -12.46 7.55
C PRO A 1201 47.16 -12.01 8.67
N ARG A 1202 47.48 -10.92 9.39
CA ARG A 1202 46.69 -10.40 10.53
C ARG A 1202 45.79 -9.25 10.09
N GLU A 1203 44.65 -9.12 10.75
CA GLU A 1203 43.79 -7.94 10.64
C GLU A 1203 44.47 -6.70 11.21
N LYS A 1204 44.28 -5.56 10.57
CA LYS A 1204 44.93 -4.28 10.91
C LYS A 1204 43.90 -3.15 10.95
N PRO A 1205 44.04 -2.19 11.89
CA PRO A 1205 43.24 -0.96 11.90
C PRO A 1205 43.81 0.07 10.92
N TYR A 1206 42.91 0.69 10.17
CA TYR A 1206 43.15 1.78 9.23
C TYR A 1206 42.14 2.89 9.54
N LEU A 1207 42.65 4.05 9.95
CA LEU A 1207 41.86 5.20 10.38
C LEU A 1207 41.99 6.30 9.33
N GLY A 1208 40.85 6.88 8.94
CA GLY A 1208 40.76 8.00 8.03
C GLY A 1208 40.06 9.18 8.68
N ALA A 1209 40.66 10.36 8.63
CA ALA A 1209 39.97 11.61 8.93
C ALA A 1209 39.79 12.42 7.65
N GLY A 1210 38.87 13.37 7.64
CA GLY A 1210 38.73 14.31 6.54
C GLY A 1210 37.86 15.51 6.84
N ALA A 1211 37.98 16.52 5.98
CA ALA A 1211 37.16 17.71 5.99
C ALA A 1211 36.69 18.00 4.57
N GLY A 1212 35.45 18.47 4.42
CA GLY A 1212 34.89 18.93 3.15
C GLY A 1212 34.45 20.38 3.26
N VAL A 1213 34.51 21.10 2.14
CA VAL A 1213 33.97 22.45 2.01
C VAL A 1213 33.08 22.50 0.78
N GLU A 1214 31.82 22.92 0.93
CA GLU A 1214 30.89 23.10 -0.17
C GLU A 1214 30.42 24.57 -0.22
N THR A 1215 30.49 25.18 -1.41
CA THR A 1215 30.22 26.61 -1.63
C THR A 1215 29.48 26.86 -2.95
N VAL A 1216 28.78 28.00 -3.03
CA VAL A 1216 28.06 28.44 -4.24
C VAL A 1216 28.86 29.53 -4.95
N LEU A 1217 29.36 29.21 -6.14
CA LEU A 1217 30.01 30.13 -7.06
C LEU A 1217 28.96 30.88 -7.92
N PRO A 1218 29.35 32.00 -8.58
CA PRO A 1218 28.44 32.77 -9.43
C PRO A 1218 27.69 31.94 -10.49
N HIS A 1219 26.48 32.39 -10.84
CA HIS A 1219 25.56 31.69 -11.74
C HIS A 1219 25.10 30.31 -11.24
N GLY A 1220 25.07 30.05 -9.92
CA GLY A 1220 24.55 28.80 -9.36
C GLY A 1220 25.40 27.56 -9.64
N LEU A 1221 26.72 27.74 -9.80
CA LEU A 1221 27.68 26.63 -9.85
C LEU A 1221 28.04 26.21 -8.43
N LEU A 1222 27.81 24.96 -8.05
CA LEU A 1222 28.23 24.41 -6.77
C LEU A 1222 29.65 23.86 -6.89
N LEU A 1223 30.48 24.11 -5.87
CA LEU A 1223 31.82 23.57 -5.74
C LEU A 1223 31.94 22.87 -4.39
N ALA A 1224 32.16 21.55 -4.43
CA ALA A 1224 32.58 20.76 -3.29
C ALA A 1224 34.09 20.46 -3.39
N VAL A 1225 34.81 20.59 -2.27
CA VAL A 1225 36.21 20.21 -2.13
C VAL A 1225 36.36 19.33 -0.90
N ASP A 1226 36.65 18.05 -1.14
CA ASP A 1226 36.93 17.01 -0.16
C ASP A 1226 38.44 16.91 0.09
N TRP A 1227 38.86 16.87 1.35
CA TRP A 1227 40.18 16.44 1.80
C TRP A 1227 40.05 15.25 2.77
N GLY A 1228 41.06 14.37 2.76
CA GLY A 1228 41.16 13.26 3.70
C GLY A 1228 42.60 12.84 3.94
N TYR A 1229 42.88 12.40 5.18
CA TYR A 1229 44.19 11.99 5.67
C TYR A 1229 44.10 10.57 6.27
N GLY A 1230 44.91 9.64 5.75
CA GLY A 1230 44.93 8.24 6.18
C GLY A 1230 46.11 7.96 7.11
N PHE A 1231 45.87 7.80 8.42
CA PHE A 1231 46.93 7.75 9.43
C PHE A 1231 47.89 6.54 9.30
N GLN A 1232 47.40 5.41 8.78
CA GLN A 1232 48.20 4.20 8.52
C GLN A 1232 48.46 3.98 7.02
N ALA A 1233 48.05 4.91 6.14
CA ALA A 1233 48.43 4.88 4.74
C ALA A 1233 49.92 5.23 4.58
N ARG A 1234 50.50 4.85 3.44
CA ARG A 1234 51.82 5.34 3.02
C ARG A 1234 51.68 6.22 1.78
N ASP A 1235 52.53 7.24 1.67
CA ASP A 1235 52.69 8.00 0.43
C ASP A 1235 53.58 7.26 -0.58
N ARG A 1236 53.81 7.89 -1.74
CA ARG A 1236 54.59 7.31 -2.84
C ARG A 1236 56.08 7.14 -2.49
N GLU A 1237 56.57 7.91 -1.54
CA GLU A 1237 57.92 7.83 -0.97
C GLU A 1237 57.99 6.86 0.23
N GLY A 1238 56.89 6.15 0.54
CA GLY A 1238 56.79 5.16 1.61
C GLY A 1238 56.65 5.73 3.03
N ARG A 1239 56.55 7.05 3.19
CA ARG A 1239 56.36 7.73 4.48
C ARG A 1239 54.93 7.53 4.97
N LYS A 1240 54.69 7.63 6.28
CA LYS A 1240 53.33 7.47 6.86
C LYS A 1240 52.48 8.73 6.64
N GLY A 1241 51.20 8.54 6.32
CA GLY A 1241 50.22 9.60 6.15
C GLY A 1241 50.00 9.97 4.69
N ALA A 1242 49.09 9.27 4.01
CA ALA A 1242 48.65 9.66 2.67
C ALA A 1242 47.54 10.71 2.73
N GLN A 1243 47.45 11.55 1.69
CA GLN A 1243 46.40 12.55 1.54
C GLN A 1243 45.64 12.33 0.24
N VAL A 1244 44.32 12.51 0.29
CA VAL A 1244 43.43 12.42 -0.88
C VAL A 1244 42.60 13.69 -0.95
N LEU A 1245 42.85 14.49 -1.99
CA LEU A 1245 42.05 15.67 -2.35
C LEU A 1245 41.10 15.31 -3.51
N ARG A 1246 39.83 15.68 -3.39
CA ARG A 1246 38.82 15.55 -4.46
C ARG A 1246 38.04 16.86 -4.59
N ALA A 1247 38.29 17.61 -5.65
CA ALA A 1247 37.36 18.65 -6.09
C ALA A 1247 36.19 18.01 -6.85
N THR A 1248 35.02 18.65 -6.82
CA THR A 1248 33.88 18.35 -7.69
C THR A 1248 33.02 19.62 -7.83
N ALA A 1249 33.13 20.28 -8.99
CA ALA A 1249 32.18 21.32 -9.38
C ALA A 1249 30.97 20.70 -10.11
N PHE A 1250 29.78 21.27 -9.96
CA PHE A 1250 28.58 20.90 -10.72
C PHE A 1250 27.53 22.04 -10.69
N LYS A 1251 26.80 22.25 -11.80
CA LYS A 1251 25.61 23.12 -11.87
C LYS A 1251 24.40 22.26 -12.20
N VAL A 1252 23.26 22.50 -11.55
CA VAL A 1252 22.00 21.78 -11.79
C VAL A 1252 21.09 22.67 -12.65
N PHE A 1253 20.75 22.14 -13.83
CA PHE A 1253 19.79 22.71 -14.78
C PHE A 1253 18.48 21.89 -14.78
#